data_AF-A0A9N9AQN8-F1
#
_entry.id   AF-A0A9N9AQN8-F1
#
_cell.length_a   1.000
_cell.length_b   1.000
_cell.length_c   1.000
_cell.angle_alpha   90.00
_cell.angle_beta   90.00
_cell.angle_gamma   90.00
#
_symmetry.space_group_name_H-M   'P 1'
#
loop_
_entity.id
_entity.type
_entity.pdbx_description
1 polymer ?
#
loop_
_entity_poly.entity_id
_entity_poly.type
_entity_poly.pdbx_seq_one_letter_code
_entity_poly.pdbx_strand_id
1 'polypeptide(L)'
;MGVPALFRWLSKKYPKIIEKVVEELPVDVHGVEIPVDISKPNPNNVEYDNLYLDMNGIIHPCCHPDSKPAPETEDDMMIEIFKYTERIIAIVRPRKVLYLAIDGVAPRAKMNQQRSRRFRTAQEDRIRNEERSKEIEASGAPIDEELIQKKGFDSNCITPGTPFMANLAKCLRYWIAEKLNYDEGWKNLKVILSDANVPGEGEHKIMDFIRGQRSSPYHDPNTRHVIYGLDADLIMLSLSTHEPHFKVLREDVFFSDGSFKGCFICGRMDHMANQCRVDLVTTRSKSKDEGKILNYNKPYVLLNVETLREYLAVELREPSMPWPFNLENAIDDWVFLCFFVGNDFLPHLPSLEIREGAIDTLISIWKRCLPIMRGYLTNCGNANLKRMQYLVTELGKMEDEIFIRRHRDQQRRTSQPAPKRRRINDKYSPTGASGLDHLPVGMPLLPVKGLDSQVRARTNQDVVVNRQALRMANLSAAQLLKAELSGIEPSVHTATSNEAPTEHLSTLQSFQTTIDTPMTQLTTETPEVVADNTDTFISSHSVGIKRKSEFSDDNSQETYIETKDKNEIETPIQAVPSDDAEQEDPVRLWEPGFKERYYKDKFDVEVSNEQFHEFRSNIVRSYIEGLCWGVPSWKWYYPYHYSPFASDFVNIGDLQINFELGEPFKPFEQLMGVLPAASKEHLPVPFHKLMTSQDSEIIDFYPNDFAIDLNGKRYAWQGVVLLPFIEESRLLKAVESVYPHLEADEIARNTLGSEILCFSNKHKLYEGLCILLYSLKNDGKPVALDPMISDKLVGFVKRDPNCIPDSTFGTPLPNKNTQDIVNDKSLSENK
;
A
#
# COMPACT_ATOMS: atom_id res chain seq x y z
N MET A 1 -5.25 -3.20 -2.21
CA MET A 1 -5.12 -2.76 -3.64
C MET A 1 -3.73 -3.11 -4.16
N GLY A 2 -3.25 -2.54 -5.27
CA GLY A 2 -1.83 -2.65 -5.67
C GLY A 2 -1.18 -1.28 -5.72
N VAL A 3 -0.07 -1.09 -4.99
CA VAL A 3 0.68 0.17 -4.91
C VAL A 3 1.02 0.78 -6.28
N PRO A 4 1.55 0.01 -7.27
CA PRO A 4 1.80 0.54 -8.61
C PRO A 4 0.55 0.89 -9.41
N ALA A 5 -0.66 0.48 -8.99
CA ALA A 5 -1.90 0.77 -9.69
C ALA A 5 -2.44 2.16 -9.37
N LEU A 6 -2.48 2.54 -8.08
CA LEU A 6 -2.87 3.91 -7.69
C LEU A 6 -1.85 4.93 -8.21
N PHE A 7 -0.55 4.68 -7.98
CA PHE A 7 0.50 5.57 -8.46
C PHE A 7 0.46 5.75 -9.99
N ARG A 8 0.23 4.67 -10.77
CA ARG A 8 0.08 4.76 -12.24
C ARG A 8 -1.20 5.45 -12.69
N TRP A 9 -2.31 5.36 -11.94
CA TRP A 9 -3.53 6.15 -12.21
C TRP A 9 -3.30 7.65 -11.93
N LEU A 10 -2.74 8.00 -10.76
CA LEU A 10 -2.37 9.38 -10.39
C LEU A 10 -1.40 9.99 -11.40
N SER A 11 -0.31 9.28 -11.72
CA SER A 11 0.72 9.70 -12.70
C SER A 11 0.14 10.00 -14.08
N LYS A 12 -0.89 9.25 -14.48
CA LYS A 12 -1.55 9.40 -15.78
C LYS A 12 -2.59 10.53 -15.78
N LYS A 13 -3.35 10.71 -14.69
CA LYS A 13 -4.42 11.72 -14.59
C LYS A 13 -3.88 13.12 -14.26
N TYR A 14 -2.85 13.18 -13.40
CA TYR A 14 -2.29 14.41 -12.84
C TYR A 14 -0.78 14.53 -13.14
N PRO A 15 -0.34 14.52 -14.41
CA PRO A 15 1.07 14.29 -14.77
C PRO A 15 2.07 15.35 -14.27
N LYS A 16 1.61 16.54 -13.85
CA LYS A 16 2.50 17.56 -13.26
C LYS A 16 2.90 17.29 -11.80
N ILE A 17 2.29 16.31 -11.11
CA ILE A 17 2.67 16.00 -9.72
C ILE A 17 4.06 15.36 -9.62
N ILE A 18 4.66 14.90 -10.72
CA ILE A 18 5.95 14.19 -10.72
C ILE A 18 7.09 15.14 -11.10
N GLU A 19 7.96 15.40 -10.13
CA GLU A 19 9.22 16.10 -10.32
C GLU A 19 10.37 15.08 -10.41
N LYS A 20 11.33 15.32 -11.32
CA LYS A 20 12.56 14.52 -11.39
C LYS A 20 13.57 15.03 -10.37
N VAL A 21 14.19 14.11 -9.64
CA VAL A 21 15.28 14.43 -8.72
C VAL A 21 16.57 14.74 -9.49
N VAL A 22 17.27 15.78 -9.07
CA VAL A 22 18.69 16.01 -9.32
C VAL A 22 19.46 15.44 -8.13
N GLU A 23 20.29 14.42 -8.36
CA GLU A 23 21.18 13.86 -7.35
C GLU A 23 22.64 14.28 -7.63
N GLU A 24 23.34 14.68 -6.58
CA GLU A 24 24.81 14.70 -6.56
C GLU A 24 25.30 13.31 -6.13
N LEU A 25 26.39 12.83 -6.71
CA LEU A 25 26.98 11.53 -6.39
C LEU A 25 28.32 11.72 -5.65
N PRO A 26 28.74 10.76 -4.80
CA PRO A 26 30.09 10.73 -4.25
C PRO A 26 31.16 10.78 -5.34
N VAL A 27 32.32 11.36 -5.00
CA VAL A 27 33.43 11.55 -5.95
C VAL A 27 34.65 10.77 -5.48
N ASP A 28 35.08 9.77 -6.25
CA ASP A 28 36.37 9.12 -6.05
C ASP A 28 37.50 10.09 -6.40
N VAL A 29 38.35 10.39 -5.40
CA VAL A 29 39.59 11.12 -5.57
C VAL A 29 40.74 10.24 -5.10
N HIS A 30 41.49 9.69 -6.06
CA HIS A 30 42.67 8.83 -5.85
C HIS A 30 42.42 7.53 -5.05
N GLY A 31 41.23 6.94 -5.18
CA GLY A 31 40.82 5.74 -4.44
C GLY A 31 40.18 6.03 -3.08
N VAL A 32 39.87 7.29 -2.80
CA VAL A 32 39.10 7.73 -1.63
C VAL A 32 37.77 8.29 -2.11
N GLU A 33 36.68 7.63 -1.76
CA GLU A 33 35.32 8.10 -2.04
C GLU A 33 34.97 9.27 -1.12
N ILE A 34 34.85 10.47 -1.68
CA ILE A 34 34.43 11.67 -0.96
C ILE A 34 32.89 11.71 -0.94
N PRO A 35 32.23 11.67 0.24
CA PRO A 35 30.78 11.67 0.34
C PRO A 35 30.17 13.02 -0.07
N VAL A 36 28.86 13.00 -0.35
CA VAL A 36 28.11 14.20 -0.73
C VAL A 36 27.91 15.09 0.50
N ASP A 37 28.54 16.26 0.48
CA ASP A 37 28.41 17.30 1.51
C ASP A 37 26.99 17.91 1.52
N ILE A 38 26.15 17.38 2.41
CA ILE A 38 24.75 17.80 2.54
C ILE A 38 24.59 19.19 3.16
N SER A 39 25.65 19.82 3.68
CA SER A 39 25.58 21.18 4.24
C SER A 39 25.39 22.26 3.16
N LYS A 40 25.75 21.93 1.91
CA LYS A 40 25.53 22.77 0.72
C LYS A 40 24.03 22.92 0.39
N PRO A 41 23.63 24.00 -0.32
CA PRO A 41 22.27 24.14 -0.84
C PRO A 41 21.81 22.90 -1.64
N ASN A 42 20.51 22.65 -1.68
CA ASN A 42 19.95 21.49 -2.36
C ASN A 42 19.96 21.69 -3.90
N PRO A 43 20.54 20.76 -4.69
CA PRO A 43 20.62 20.88 -6.16
C PRO A 43 19.26 20.88 -6.87
N ASN A 44 18.19 20.47 -6.18
CA ASN A 44 16.81 20.56 -6.66
C ASN A 44 16.22 21.99 -6.56
N ASN A 45 17.00 22.98 -6.13
CA ASN A 45 16.60 24.39 -5.92
C ASN A 45 15.46 24.58 -4.89
N VAL A 46 15.24 23.58 -4.04
CA VAL A 46 14.22 23.56 -2.98
C VAL A 46 14.87 22.99 -1.73
N GLU A 47 14.93 23.80 -0.67
CA GLU A 47 15.29 23.33 0.67
C GLU A 47 14.09 22.67 1.35
N TYR A 48 14.38 21.64 2.17
CA TYR A 48 13.39 20.87 2.92
C TYR A 48 13.74 20.87 4.40
N ASP A 49 12.75 21.05 5.27
CA ASP A 49 12.97 21.12 6.71
C ASP A 49 13.12 19.73 7.31
N ASN A 50 12.14 18.86 7.03
CA ASN A 50 11.96 17.59 7.70
C ASN A 50 11.94 16.45 6.69
N LEU A 51 12.82 15.47 6.88
CA LEU A 51 12.83 14.20 6.15
C LEU A 51 12.30 13.09 7.06
N TYR A 52 11.32 12.35 6.58
CA TYR A 52 10.74 11.18 7.24
C TYR A 52 11.02 9.94 6.39
N LEU A 53 11.53 8.88 7.00
CA LEU A 53 11.88 7.63 6.31
C LEU A 53 11.02 6.51 6.88
N ASP A 54 10.12 5.94 6.06
CA ASP A 54 9.75 4.54 6.25
C ASP A 54 10.99 3.69 5.97
N MET A 55 11.53 3.09 7.03
CA MET A 55 12.70 2.23 6.95
C MET A 55 12.37 0.86 6.37
N ASN A 56 11.13 0.37 6.44
CA ASN A 56 10.78 -0.93 5.88
C ASN A 56 10.83 -0.91 4.33
N GLY A 57 10.47 0.22 3.72
CA GLY A 57 10.75 0.55 2.31
C GLY A 57 12.24 0.75 1.94
N ILE A 58 13.18 0.63 2.90
CA ILE A 58 14.64 0.61 2.69
C ILE A 58 15.21 -0.79 3.00
N ILE A 59 14.85 -1.37 4.14
CA ILE A 59 15.35 -2.67 4.63
C ILE A 59 15.05 -3.79 3.62
N HIS A 60 13.80 -3.87 3.13
CA HIS A 60 13.41 -4.93 2.19
C HIS A 60 14.24 -4.91 0.89
N PRO A 61 14.38 -3.79 0.15
CA PRO A 61 15.26 -3.70 -1.01
C PRO A 61 16.76 -3.94 -0.72
N CYS A 62 17.25 -3.61 0.47
CA CYS A 62 18.67 -3.83 0.81
C CYS A 62 18.98 -5.29 1.16
N CYS A 63 18.08 -6.00 1.86
CA CYS A 63 18.26 -7.40 2.21
C CYS A 63 17.94 -8.37 1.04
N HIS A 64 16.98 -8.03 0.17
CA HIS A 64 16.62 -8.86 -1.00
C HIS A 64 16.48 -8.03 -2.30
N PRO A 65 17.59 -7.54 -2.86
CA PRO A 65 17.58 -6.65 -4.03
C PRO A 65 17.26 -7.35 -5.38
N ASP A 66 16.43 -6.71 -6.22
CA ASP A 66 16.12 -7.18 -7.59
C ASP A 66 17.35 -7.23 -8.53
N SER A 67 18.28 -6.28 -8.36
CA SER A 67 19.23 -5.87 -9.41
C SER A 67 20.69 -6.24 -9.16
N LYS A 68 21.02 -6.67 -7.94
CA LYS A 68 22.35 -7.10 -7.48
C LYS A 68 22.21 -8.41 -6.68
N PRO A 69 23.27 -9.16 -6.37
CA PRO A 69 23.17 -10.30 -5.46
C PRO A 69 22.69 -9.87 -4.08
N ALA A 70 22.02 -10.76 -3.36
CA ALA A 70 21.68 -10.51 -1.96
C ALA A 70 22.96 -10.43 -1.11
N PRO A 71 23.02 -9.58 -0.05
CA PRO A 71 24.17 -9.52 0.83
C PRO A 71 24.43 -10.84 1.56
N GLU A 72 25.70 -11.19 1.78
CA GLU A 72 26.06 -12.52 2.35
C GLU A 72 25.92 -12.61 3.87
N THR A 73 25.92 -11.48 4.58
CA THR A 73 25.84 -11.41 6.06
C THR A 73 24.91 -10.29 6.50
N GLU A 74 24.39 -10.36 7.73
CA GLU A 74 23.65 -9.23 8.33
C GLU A 74 24.50 -7.96 8.34
N ASP A 75 25.78 -8.05 8.69
CA ASP A 75 26.72 -6.92 8.68
C ASP A 75 26.75 -6.21 7.29
N ASP A 76 26.71 -6.97 6.18
CA ASP A 76 26.62 -6.38 4.83
C ASP A 76 25.25 -5.74 4.56
N MET A 77 24.16 -6.31 5.08
CA MET A 77 22.82 -5.73 4.98
C MET A 77 22.76 -4.37 5.71
N MET A 78 23.34 -4.26 6.91
CA MET A 78 23.41 -2.99 7.65
C MET A 78 24.18 -1.92 6.87
N ILE A 79 25.33 -2.27 6.29
CA ILE A 79 26.13 -1.36 5.46
C ILE A 79 25.39 -0.93 4.19
N GLU A 80 24.63 -1.81 3.54
CA GLU A 80 23.81 -1.44 2.37
C GLU A 80 22.57 -0.61 2.76
N ILE A 81 21.98 -0.82 3.94
CA ILE A 81 20.92 0.04 4.51
C ILE A 81 21.46 1.45 4.77
N PHE A 82 22.66 1.58 5.36
CA PHE A 82 23.30 2.89 5.58
C PHE A 82 23.51 3.63 4.25
N LYS A 83 24.12 2.99 3.24
CA LYS A 83 24.35 3.61 1.91
C LYS A 83 23.05 4.06 1.23
N TYR A 84 22.00 3.24 1.29
CA TYR A 84 20.70 3.59 0.69
C TYR A 84 20.05 4.78 1.41
N THR A 85 20.13 4.79 2.74
CA THR A 85 19.66 5.88 3.61
C THR A 85 20.45 7.18 3.33
N GLU A 86 21.77 7.09 3.20
CA GLU A 86 22.64 8.23 2.87
C GLU A 86 22.34 8.82 1.48
N ARG A 87 22.04 8.00 0.46
CA ARG A 87 21.60 8.49 -0.86
C ARG A 87 20.32 9.32 -0.76
N ILE A 88 19.34 8.88 0.03
CA ILE A 88 18.09 9.63 0.27
C ILE A 88 18.37 10.95 0.99
N ILE A 89 19.20 10.93 2.05
CA ILE A 89 19.55 12.13 2.81
C ILE A 89 20.35 13.12 1.94
N ALA A 90 21.23 12.65 1.06
CA ALA A 90 21.98 13.49 0.11
C ALA A 90 21.09 14.18 -0.95
N ILE A 91 19.98 13.55 -1.31
CA ILE A 91 18.94 14.10 -2.22
C ILE A 91 18.10 15.19 -1.53
N VAL A 92 17.64 14.93 -0.30
CA VAL A 92 16.67 15.81 0.38
C VAL A 92 17.36 16.91 1.19
N ARG A 93 18.50 16.63 1.83
CA ARG A 93 19.26 17.56 2.69
C ARG A 93 18.35 18.25 3.73
N PRO A 94 17.71 17.49 4.66
CA PRO A 94 16.87 18.07 5.70
C PRO A 94 17.63 19.14 6.50
N ARG A 95 16.89 20.14 7.02
CA ARG A 95 17.47 21.30 7.72
C ARG A 95 17.09 21.41 9.20
N LYS A 96 15.98 20.80 9.62
CA LYS A 96 15.48 20.81 11.00
C LYS A 96 15.46 19.39 11.60
N VAL A 97 14.73 18.45 10.99
CA VAL A 97 14.48 17.10 11.55
C VAL A 97 14.78 15.99 10.52
N LEU A 98 15.33 14.88 11.00
CA LEU A 98 15.41 13.61 10.28
C LEU A 98 14.73 12.54 11.15
N TYR A 99 13.70 11.87 10.65
CA TYR A 99 12.91 10.88 11.39
C TYR A 99 13.00 9.52 10.70
N LEU A 100 13.51 8.50 11.40
CA LEU A 100 13.61 7.12 10.94
C LEU A 100 12.53 6.27 11.62
N ALA A 101 11.61 5.69 10.85
CA ALA A 101 10.52 4.87 11.34
C ALA A 101 10.68 3.42 10.87
N ILE A 102 10.96 2.51 11.80
CA ILE A 102 10.88 1.07 11.55
C ILE A 102 9.48 0.60 11.97
N ASP A 103 8.85 -0.35 11.26
CA ASP A 103 7.58 -0.92 11.73
C ASP A 103 7.75 -1.51 13.14
N GLY A 104 6.90 -1.05 14.06
CA GLY A 104 6.69 -1.68 15.36
C GLY A 104 5.56 -2.71 15.30
N VAL A 105 5.05 -3.11 16.48
CA VAL A 105 3.84 -3.94 16.53
C VAL A 105 2.67 -3.17 15.91
N ALA A 106 2.06 -3.77 14.88
CA ALA A 106 0.96 -3.20 14.12
C ALA A 106 -0.40 -3.62 14.72
N PRO A 107 -1.48 -2.87 14.47
CA PRO A 107 -2.81 -3.26 14.93
C PRO A 107 -3.33 -4.55 14.28
N ARG A 108 -4.30 -5.20 14.94
CA ARG A 108 -4.82 -6.52 14.57
C ARG A 108 -5.33 -6.61 13.13
N ALA A 109 -5.95 -5.55 12.61
CA ALA A 109 -6.35 -5.46 11.21
C ALA A 109 -5.17 -5.65 10.24
N LYS A 110 -4.03 -4.97 10.46
CA LYS A 110 -2.82 -5.12 9.64
C LYS A 110 -2.16 -6.48 9.86
N MET A 111 -2.13 -7.00 11.08
CA MET A 111 -1.56 -8.32 11.37
C MET A 111 -2.14 -9.43 10.49
N ASN A 112 -3.44 -9.38 10.19
CA ASN A 112 -4.06 -10.37 9.30
C ASN A 112 -3.51 -10.27 7.86
N GLN A 113 -3.35 -9.05 7.32
CA GLN A 113 -2.72 -8.81 6.01
C GLN A 113 -1.28 -9.32 6.00
N GLN A 114 -0.50 -9.00 7.05
CA GLN A 114 0.87 -9.46 7.21
C GLN A 114 0.92 -10.99 7.27
N ARG A 115 0.09 -11.64 8.09
CA ARG A 115 0.03 -13.10 8.19
C ARG A 115 -0.25 -13.77 6.84
N SER A 116 -1.26 -13.31 6.11
CA SER A 116 -1.57 -13.83 4.77
C SER A 116 -0.41 -13.65 3.77
N ARG A 117 0.35 -12.55 3.87
CA ARG A 117 1.57 -12.31 3.06
C ARG A 117 2.71 -13.26 3.44
N ARG A 118 2.97 -13.43 4.74
CA ARG A 118 4.06 -14.24 5.31
C ARG A 118 3.86 -15.73 5.05
N PHE A 119 2.64 -16.25 5.27
CA PHE A 119 2.28 -17.63 4.94
C PHE A 119 2.39 -17.93 3.44
N ARG A 120 1.89 -17.02 2.57
CA ARG A 120 2.02 -17.18 1.11
C ARG A 120 3.48 -17.26 0.68
N THR A 121 4.32 -16.34 1.14
CA THR A 121 5.74 -16.32 0.78
C THR A 121 6.44 -17.63 1.18
N ALA A 122 6.16 -18.14 2.38
CA ALA A 122 6.70 -19.43 2.82
C ALA A 122 6.20 -20.63 1.97
N GLN A 123 4.95 -20.60 1.50
CA GLN A 123 4.42 -21.63 0.59
C GLN A 123 5.05 -21.53 -0.81
N GLU A 124 5.17 -20.32 -1.36
CA GLU A 124 5.83 -20.06 -2.65
C GLU A 124 7.31 -20.47 -2.64
N ASP A 125 8.03 -20.18 -1.54
CA ASP A 125 9.43 -20.59 -1.37
C ASP A 125 9.56 -22.11 -1.12
N ARG A 126 8.60 -22.75 -0.43
CA ARG A 126 8.57 -24.23 -0.29
C ARG A 126 8.44 -24.89 -1.67
N ILE A 127 7.44 -24.47 -2.46
CA ILE A 127 7.19 -25.00 -3.81
C ILE A 127 8.43 -24.79 -4.70
N ARG A 128 8.99 -23.58 -4.73
CA ARG A 128 10.19 -23.27 -5.53
C ARG A 128 11.41 -24.12 -5.14
N ASN A 129 11.59 -24.42 -3.85
CA ASN A 129 12.67 -25.28 -3.39
C ASN A 129 12.42 -26.75 -3.73
N GLU A 130 11.17 -27.23 -3.63
CA GLU A 130 10.80 -28.57 -4.09
C GLU A 130 11.01 -28.75 -5.61
N GLU A 131 10.62 -27.75 -6.41
CA GLU A 131 10.83 -27.72 -7.87
C GLU A 131 12.33 -27.73 -8.20
N ARG A 132 13.12 -26.84 -7.59
CA ARG A 132 14.58 -26.77 -7.77
C ARG A 132 15.27 -28.08 -7.39
N SER A 133 14.83 -28.78 -6.34
CA SER A 133 15.36 -30.10 -5.99
C SER A 133 15.07 -31.14 -7.08
N LYS A 134 13.83 -31.19 -7.57
CA LYS A 134 13.41 -32.10 -8.67
C LYS A 134 14.18 -31.80 -9.98
N GLU A 135 14.45 -30.54 -10.28
CA GLU A 135 15.30 -30.14 -11.42
C GLU A 135 16.76 -30.62 -11.28
N ILE A 136 17.35 -30.48 -10.08
CA ILE A 136 18.73 -30.92 -9.81
C ILE A 136 18.84 -32.45 -9.90
N GLU A 137 17.89 -33.19 -9.32
CA GLU A 137 17.80 -34.65 -9.43
C GLU A 137 17.69 -35.09 -10.90
N ALA A 138 16.81 -34.44 -11.67
CA ALA A 138 16.61 -34.74 -13.09
C ALA A 138 17.81 -34.36 -13.98
N SER A 139 18.61 -33.36 -13.58
CA SER A 139 19.76 -32.91 -14.38
C SER A 139 20.99 -33.81 -14.27
N GLY A 140 21.06 -34.69 -13.25
CA GLY A 140 22.21 -35.56 -13.00
C GLY A 140 23.53 -34.80 -12.74
N ALA A 141 23.44 -33.52 -12.37
CA ALA A 141 24.62 -32.70 -12.08
C ALA A 141 25.17 -33.07 -10.69
N PRO A 142 26.49 -32.96 -10.45
CA PRO A 142 27.02 -33.14 -9.10
C PRO A 142 26.39 -32.10 -8.17
N ILE A 143 25.75 -32.59 -7.10
CA ILE A 143 25.17 -31.75 -6.05
C ILE A 143 26.32 -31.07 -5.32
N ASP A 144 26.37 -29.75 -5.44
CA ASP A 144 27.15 -28.90 -4.55
C ASP A 144 26.36 -28.75 -3.24
N GLU A 145 26.74 -29.52 -2.23
CA GLU A 145 26.04 -29.57 -0.94
C GLU A 145 26.10 -28.21 -0.21
N GLU A 146 27.15 -27.41 -0.40
CA GLU A 146 27.23 -26.04 0.13
C GLU A 146 26.19 -25.12 -0.51
N LEU A 147 25.98 -25.21 -1.84
CA LEU A 147 24.96 -24.42 -2.56
C LEU A 147 23.51 -24.88 -2.34
N ILE A 148 23.29 -26.04 -1.70
CA ILE A 148 21.98 -26.46 -1.19
C ILE A 148 21.80 -26.09 0.29
N GLN A 149 22.85 -26.21 1.11
CA GLN A 149 22.79 -25.86 2.54
C GLN A 149 22.79 -24.34 2.83
N LYS A 150 23.23 -23.50 1.90
CA LYS A 150 23.17 -22.03 2.02
C LYS A 150 21.72 -21.53 1.94
N LYS A 151 20.99 -21.65 3.06
CA LYS A 151 19.65 -21.10 3.29
C LYS A 151 19.57 -19.66 2.75
N GLY A 152 18.53 -19.36 1.98
CA GLY A 152 18.22 -17.98 1.59
C GLY A 152 17.85 -17.13 2.81
N PHE A 153 18.06 -15.82 2.72
CA PHE A 153 17.63 -14.87 3.74
C PHE A 153 16.09 -14.90 3.88
N ASP A 154 15.59 -15.36 5.03
CA ASP A 154 14.17 -15.34 5.33
C ASP A 154 13.72 -13.91 5.67
N SER A 155 13.08 -13.27 4.68
CA SER A 155 12.53 -11.90 4.81
C SER A 155 11.47 -11.73 5.92
N ASN A 156 11.04 -12.81 6.56
CA ASN A 156 10.15 -12.79 7.71
C ASN A 156 10.87 -12.37 9.01
N CYS A 157 12.21 -12.35 9.03
CA CYS A 157 12.99 -11.74 10.12
C CYS A 157 12.77 -10.22 10.21
N ILE A 158 12.32 -9.56 9.13
CA ILE A 158 11.95 -8.14 9.08
C ILE A 158 10.54 -7.99 9.68
N THR A 159 10.47 -8.21 10.99
CA THR A 159 9.27 -8.15 11.85
C THR A 159 9.73 -7.80 13.28
N PRO A 160 8.99 -7.00 14.08
CA PRO A 160 9.33 -6.71 15.47
C PRO A 160 9.68 -7.92 16.35
N GLY A 161 10.60 -7.74 17.30
CA GLY A 161 11.00 -8.75 18.30
C GLY A 161 12.06 -9.75 17.84
N THR A 162 12.35 -9.83 16.54
CA THR A 162 13.38 -10.72 16.01
C THR A 162 14.79 -10.24 16.40
N PRO A 163 15.81 -11.14 16.44
CA PRO A 163 17.19 -10.74 16.66
C PRO A 163 17.69 -9.72 15.62
N PHE A 164 17.29 -9.89 14.35
CA PHE A 164 17.64 -8.98 13.25
C PHE A 164 17.19 -7.53 13.51
N MET A 165 15.94 -7.31 13.93
CA MET A 165 15.44 -5.94 14.19
C MET A 165 16.12 -5.30 15.40
N ALA A 166 16.47 -6.07 16.43
CA ALA A 166 17.25 -5.58 17.57
C ALA A 166 18.69 -5.21 17.16
N ASN A 167 19.32 -6.02 16.31
CA ASN A 167 20.65 -5.74 15.74
C ASN A 167 20.62 -4.47 14.87
N LEU A 168 19.60 -4.34 14.01
CA LEU A 168 19.37 -3.16 13.17
C LEU A 168 19.21 -1.88 14.01
N ALA A 169 18.41 -1.91 15.08
CA ALA A 169 18.24 -0.76 15.97
C ALA A 169 19.57 -0.32 16.63
N LYS A 170 20.39 -1.28 17.08
CA LYS A 170 21.75 -1.02 17.60
C LYS A 170 22.67 -0.42 16.52
N CYS A 171 22.63 -0.96 15.30
CA CYS A 171 23.42 -0.48 14.17
C CYS A 171 23.04 0.95 13.74
N LEU A 172 21.75 1.27 13.70
CA LEU A 172 21.26 2.62 13.38
C LEU A 172 21.60 3.64 14.49
N ARG A 173 21.48 3.27 15.78
CA ARG A 173 21.94 4.13 16.89
C ARG A 173 23.42 4.53 16.73
N TYR A 174 24.30 3.55 16.44
CA TYR A 174 25.73 3.79 16.19
C TYR A 174 25.96 4.69 14.96
N TRP A 175 25.32 4.39 13.83
CA TRP A 175 25.48 5.17 12.59
C TRP A 175 24.98 6.62 12.73
N ILE A 176 23.86 6.84 13.45
CA ILE A 176 23.40 8.20 13.79
C ILE A 176 24.45 8.94 14.64
N ALA A 177 25.03 8.29 15.65
CA ALA A 177 26.11 8.88 16.45
C ALA A 177 27.36 9.19 15.59
N GLU A 178 27.77 8.29 14.69
CA GLU A 178 28.89 8.50 13.76
C GLU A 178 28.69 9.79 12.94
N LYS A 179 27.53 9.95 12.30
CA LYS A 179 27.25 11.15 11.48
C LYS A 179 27.16 12.42 12.34
N LEU A 180 26.54 12.36 13.52
CA LEU A 180 26.46 13.51 14.45
C LEU A 180 27.82 13.95 15.02
N ASN A 181 28.83 13.07 15.01
CA ASN A 181 30.21 13.38 15.40
C ASN A 181 31.04 13.94 14.24
N TYR A 182 30.95 13.33 13.05
CA TYR A 182 31.92 13.54 11.96
C TYR A 182 31.38 14.29 10.73
N ASP A 183 30.06 14.34 10.52
CA ASP A 183 29.45 15.02 9.36
C ASP A 183 28.98 16.45 9.72
N GLU A 184 29.61 17.45 9.10
CA GLU A 184 29.28 18.87 9.30
C GLU A 184 27.88 19.27 8.80
N GLY A 185 27.23 18.46 7.96
CA GLY A 185 25.83 18.62 7.59
C GLY A 185 24.85 18.22 8.69
N TRP A 186 25.23 17.31 9.58
CA TRP A 186 24.35 16.74 10.61
C TRP A 186 24.34 17.54 11.92
N LYS A 187 25.32 18.42 12.16
CA LYS A 187 25.49 19.17 13.42
C LYS A 187 24.26 19.94 13.93
N ASN A 188 23.35 20.33 13.03
CA ASN A 188 22.13 21.08 13.34
C ASN A 188 20.85 20.21 13.33
N LEU A 189 20.95 18.94 12.93
CA LEU A 189 19.81 18.03 12.84
C LEU A 189 19.38 17.56 14.22
N LYS A 190 18.06 17.43 14.37
CA LYS A 190 17.42 16.65 15.43
C LYS A 190 17.00 15.34 14.77
N VAL A 191 17.71 14.26 15.07
CA VAL A 191 17.49 12.94 14.48
C VAL A 191 16.59 12.13 15.42
N ILE A 192 15.47 11.61 14.94
CA ILE A 192 14.57 10.78 15.74
C ILE A 192 14.60 9.36 15.17
N LEU A 193 14.86 8.37 16.02
CA LEU A 193 14.76 6.94 15.70
C LEU A 193 13.54 6.36 16.44
N SER A 194 12.58 5.87 15.68
CA SER A 194 11.40 5.15 16.17
C SER A 194 11.52 3.69 15.75
N ASP A 195 12.19 2.89 16.59
CA ASP A 195 12.55 1.50 16.28
C ASP A 195 11.37 0.52 16.39
N ALA A 196 11.65 -0.76 16.14
CA ALA A 196 10.64 -1.82 16.10
C ALA A 196 10.03 -2.17 17.47
N ASN A 197 10.58 -1.67 18.58
CA ASN A 197 10.00 -1.82 19.91
C ASN A 197 8.99 -0.69 20.22
N VAL A 198 8.94 0.38 19.44
CA VAL A 198 7.89 1.43 19.51
C VAL A 198 6.67 0.99 18.68
N PRO A 199 5.49 0.71 19.28
CA PRO A 199 4.31 0.22 18.55
C PRO A 199 3.79 1.18 17.47
N GLY A 200 3.22 0.60 16.42
CA GLY A 200 2.71 1.31 15.25
C GLY A 200 3.55 1.06 13.98
N GLU A 201 2.88 1.07 12.83
CA GLU A 201 3.52 0.98 11.51
C GLU A 201 4.33 2.26 11.23
N GLY A 202 5.44 2.14 10.50
CA GLY A 202 6.40 3.23 10.31
C GLY A 202 5.76 4.50 9.74
N GLU A 203 4.93 4.36 8.71
CA GLU A 203 4.16 5.47 8.13
C GLU A 203 3.17 6.09 9.12
N HIS A 204 2.50 5.29 9.95
CA HIS A 204 1.56 5.80 10.95
C HIS A 204 2.28 6.55 12.07
N LYS A 205 3.42 6.04 12.57
CA LYS A 205 4.26 6.73 13.56
C LYS A 205 4.76 8.09 13.04
N ILE A 206 5.16 8.17 11.76
CA ILE A 206 5.50 9.44 11.10
C ILE A 206 4.30 10.39 11.10
N MET A 207 3.11 9.91 10.73
CA MET A 207 1.91 10.75 10.64
C MET A 207 1.41 11.23 12.01
N ASP A 208 1.56 10.42 13.06
CA ASP A 208 1.26 10.83 14.45
C ASP A 208 2.28 11.84 14.97
N PHE A 209 3.57 11.69 14.65
CA PHE A 209 4.55 12.74 14.91
C PHE A 209 4.17 14.06 14.22
N ILE A 210 3.79 14.04 12.93
CA ILE A 210 3.40 15.24 12.18
C ILE A 210 2.14 15.87 12.76
N ARG A 211 1.08 15.09 13.03
CA ARG A 211 -0.13 15.56 13.72
C ARG A 211 0.19 16.17 15.10
N GLY A 212 1.05 15.51 15.87
CA GLY A 212 1.51 15.98 17.17
C GLY A 212 2.22 17.33 17.09
N GLN A 213 3.16 17.50 16.15
CA GLN A 213 3.82 18.78 15.90
C GLN A 213 2.82 19.84 15.45
N ARG A 214 1.96 19.56 14.46
CA ARG A 214 0.94 20.49 13.92
C ARG A 214 -0.06 20.99 14.97
N SER A 215 -0.37 20.17 15.99
CA SER A 215 -1.23 20.57 17.11
C SER A 215 -0.63 21.65 18.02
N SER A 216 0.68 21.91 17.91
CA SER A 216 1.41 22.86 18.74
C SER A 216 1.16 24.31 18.33
N PRO A 217 0.93 25.25 19.28
CA PRO A 217 0.90 26.68 18.99
C PRO A 217 2.26 27.26 18.56
N TYR A 218 3.33 26.46 18.61
CA TYR A 218 4.68 26.85 18.16
C TYR A 218 5.05 26.33 16.76
N HIS A 219 4.21 25.50 16.14
CA HIS A 219 4.44 24.93 14.82
C HIS A 219 4.60 26.02 13.74
N ASP A 220 5.49 25.78 12.79
CA ASP A 220 5.69 26.62 11.60
C ASP A 220 4.87 26.03 10.44
N PRO A 221 3.74 26.66 10.04
CA PRO A 221 2.84 26.12 9.01
C PRO A 221 3.42 26.20 7.59
N ASN A 222 4.66 26.67 7.44
CA ASN A 222 5.41 26.66 6.18
C ASN A 222 6.50 25.58 6.17
N THR A 223 6.54 24.72 7.20
CA THR A 223 7.49 23.60 7.30
C THR A 223 7.43 22.74 6.04
N ARG A 224 8.60 22.38 5.50
CA ARG A 224 8.72 21.63 4.25
C ARG A 224 9.01 20.17 4.53
N HIS A 225 8.01 19.32 4.27
CA HIS A 225 8.01 17.90 4.60
C HIS A 225 8.34 17.05 3.37
N VAL A 226 9.25 16.08 3.54
CA VAL A 226 9.46 14.99 2.57
C VAL A 226 9.36 13.66 3.29
N ILE A 227 8.43 12.80 2.88
CA ILE A 227 8.42 11.39 3.27
C ILE A 227 9.07 10.54 2.19
N TYR A 228 9.90 9.58 2.58
CA TYR A 228 10.34 8.50 1.69
C TYR A 228 9.53 7.23 1.98
N GLY A 229 9.13 6.56 0.90
CA GLY A 229 8.61 5.20 0.94
C GLY A 229 8.02 4.81 -0.42
N LEU A 230 7.82 3.51 -0.63
CA LEU A 230 7.31 3.00 -1.92
C LEU A 230 5.78 2.92 -1.96
N ASP A 231 5.11 2.89 -0.82
CA ASP A 231 3.68 2.58 -0.76
C ASP A 231 2.79 3.70 -1.28
N ALA A 232 1.55 3.33 -1.59
CA ALA A 232 0.55 4.20 -2.20
C ALA A 232 -0.20 5.01 -1.14
N ASP A 233 -0.34 4.44 0.05
CA ASP A 233 -1.15 4.98 1.13
C ASP A 233 -0.43 6.18 1.78
N LEU A 234 0.91 6.23 1.73
CA LEU A 234 1.73 7.42 1.93
C LEU A 234 1.22 8.67 1.20
N ILE A 235 0.67 8.56 -0.02
CA ILE A 235 0.15 9.70 -0.79
C ILE A 235 -1.15 10.21 -0.15
N MET A 236 -2.01 9.30 0.32
CA MET A 236 -3.25 9.61 1.03
C MET A 236 -2.97 10.21 2.40
N LEU A 237 -2.10 9.54 3.18
CA LEU A 237 -1.64 10.01 4.49
C LEU A 237 -1.02 11.41 4.40
N SER A 238 -0.18 11.67 3.39
CA SER A 238 0.39 13.00 3.14
C SER A 238 -0.68 14.08 2.91
N LEU A 239 -1.73 13.78 2.12
CA LEU A 239 -2.85 14.70 1.93
C LEU A 239 -3.60 14.96 3.24
N SER A 240 -3.88 13.92 4.01
CA SER A 240 -4.57 13.98 5.32
C SER A 240 -3.75 14.63 6.45
N THR A 241 -2.51 15.07 6.20
CA THR A 241 -1.79 15.97 7.14
C THR A 241 -2.31 17.40 7.06
N HIS A 242 -2.87 17.80 5.92
CA HIS A 242 -3.17 19.19 5.55
C HIS A 242 -1.96 20.15 5.64
N GLU A 243 -0.73 19.63 5.59
CA GLU A 243 0.46 20.46 5.41
C GLU A 243 0.53 20.97 3.96
N PRO A 244 0.79 22.27 3.73
CA PRO A 244 0.78 22.82 2.38
C PRO A 244 1.98 22.36 1.55
N HIS A 245 3.16 22.24 2.18
CA HIS A 245 4.43 21.97 1.51
C HIS A 245 4.93 20.54 1.78
N PHE A 246 4.24 19.56 1.19
CA PHE A 246 4.54 18.13 1.36
C PHE A 246 4.97 17.47 0.03
N LYS A 247 5.99 16.61 0.07
CA LYS A 247 6.37 15.74 -1.07
C LYS A 247 6.60 14.29 -0.63
N VAL A 248 6.37 13.35 -1.55
CA VAL A 248 6.69 11.91 -1.38
C VAL A 248 7.84 11.54 -2.31
N LEU A 249 8.99 11.16 -1.75
CA LEU A 249 10.15 10.66 -2.48
C LEU A 249 10.04 9.14 -2.69
N ARG A 250 10.26 8.66 -3.91
CA ARG A 250 10.19 7.23 -4.27
C ARG A 250 11.06 6.88 -5.48
N GLU A 251 11.40 5.61 -5.64
CA GLU A 251 12.01 5.11 -6.89
C GLU A 251 11.06 5.31 -8.09
N ASP A 252 11.61 5.62 -9.28
CA ASP A 252 10.85 5.69 -10.53
C ASP A 252 10.45 4.29 -11.01
N VAL A 253 9.23 3.88 -10.64
CA VAL A 253 8.62 2.59 -11.00
C VAL A 253 8.36 2.45 -12.51
N PHE A 254 8.51 3.52 -13.31
CA PHE A 254 8.32 3.49 -14.76
C PHE A 254 9.64 3.42 -15.56
N PHE A 255 10.79 3.61 -14.91
CA PHE A 255 12.10 3.55 -15.56
C PHE A 255 12.39 2.20 -16.23
N SER A 256 11.89 1.10 -15.63
CA SER A 256 12.07 -0.27 -16.11
C SER A 256 11.23 -0.66 -17.33
N ASP A 257 10.17 0.09 -17.67
CA ASP A 257 9.33 -0.20 -18.85
C ASP A 257 10.08 0.04 -20.19
N GLY A 258 11.26 0.69 -20.16
CA GLY A 258 12.01 1.09 -21.35
C GLY A 258 13.43 0.53 -21.55
N SER A 259 14.20 0.24 -20.49
CA SER A 259 15.67 0.11 -20.60
C SER A 259 16.28 -1.12 -19.91
N PHE A 260 17.09 -1.85 -20.69
CA PHE A 260 17.86 -3.07 -20.34
C PHE A 260 17.02 -4.32 -20.01
N LYS A 261 17.49 -5.48 -20.50
CA LYS A 261 16.81 -6.79 -20.41
C LYS A 261 17.80 -7.96 -20.26
N GLY A 262 18.98 -7.68 -19.73
CA GLY A 262 20.00 -8.69 -19.43
C GLY A 262 20.28 -8.77 -17.93
N CYS A 263 21.15 -9.70 -17.56
CA CYS A 263 21.80 -9.74 -16.27
C CYS A 263 22.65 -8.47 -16.06
N PHE A 264 22.38 -7.72 -14.99
CA PHE A 264 23.10 -6.48 -14.66
C PHE A 264 24.60 -6.68 -14.37
N ILE A 265 25.05 -7.92 -14.09
CA ILE A 265 26.44 -8.25 -13.75
C ILE A 265 27.28 -8.60 -14.99
N CYS A 266 26.71 -9.31 -15.98
CA CYS A 266 27.47 -9.80 -17.15
C CYS A 266 26.82 -9.52 -18.52
N GLY A 267 25.72 -8.77 -18.60
CA GLY A 267 25.10 -8.32 -19.85
C GLY A 267 24.27 -9.38 -20.61
N ARG A 268 24.43 -10.67 -20.32
CA ARG A 268 23.72 -11.76 -21.02
C ARG A 268 22.24 -11.83 -20.67
N MET A 269 21.41 -12.30 -21.59
CA MET A 269 19.94 -12.33 -21.48
C MET A 269 19.38 -13.70 -21.07
N ASP A 270 20.25 -14.60 -20.61
CA ASP A 270 19.98 -16.01 -20.28
C ASP A 270 19.69 -16.25 -18.78
N HIS A 271 19.87 -15.24 -17.91
CA HIS A 271 19.62 -15.33 -16.46
C HIS A 271 19.42 -13.93 -15.84
N MET A 272 18.86 -13.88 -14.62
CA MET A 272 18.76 -12.66 -13.80
C MET A 272 20.05 -12.37 -13.02
N ALA A 273 20.21 -11.16 -12.46
CA ALA A 273 21.44 -10.76 -11.76
C ALA A 273 21.76 -11.65 -10.53
N ASN A 274 20.73 -12.00 -9.74
CA ASN A 274 20.82 -12.94 -8.62
C ASN A 274 21.16 -14.39 -9.02
N GLN A 275 21.16 -14.72 -10.32
CA GLN A 275 21.50 -16.03 -10.88
C GLN A 275 22.88 -16.03 -11.56
N CYS A 276 23.65 -14.95 -11.46
CA CYS A 276 24.89 -14.79 -12.22
C CYS A 276 26.08 -15.53 -11.60
N ARG A 277 26.61 -16.51 -12.33
CA ARG A 277 27.85 -17.25 -11.99
C ARG A 277 29.12 -16.52 -12.46
N VAL A 278 29.20 -15.20 -12.28
CA VAL A 278 30.37 -14.39 -12.67
C VAL A 278 30.81 -13.53 -11.49
N ASP A 279 31.98 -13.85 -10.92
CA ASP A 279 32.51 -13.15 -9.76
C ASP A 279 32.83 -11.68 -10.07
N LEU A 280 32.23 -10.78 -9.30
CA LEU A 280 32.50 -9.33 -9.31
C LEU A 280 33.99 -8.98 -9.07
N VAL A 281 34.76 -9.92 -8.51
CA VAL A 281 36.21 -9.79 -8.30
C VAL A 281 37.01 -10.01 -9.60
N THR A 282 36.55 -10.88 -10.51
CA THR A 282 37.32 -11.24 -11.72
C THR A 282 37.22 -10.19 -12.82
N THR A 283 36.09 -9.47 -12.91
CA THR A 283 35.89 -8.38 -13.88
C THR A 283 36.79 -7.18 -13.62
N ARG A 284 37.13 -6.89 -12.36
CA ARG A 284 38.11 -5.84 -11.98
C ARG A 284 39.51 -6.04 -12.58
N SER A 285 39.88 -7.27 -12.94
CA SER A 285 41.25 -7.64 -13.32
C SER A 285 41.46 -7.90 -14.82
N LYS A 286 40.39 -7.87 -15.65
CA LYS A 286 40.46 -8.20 -17.09
C LYS A 286 39.58 -7.33 -18.00
N SER A 287 39.66 -6.01 -17.85
CA SER A 287 39.48 -5.11 -18.99
C SER A 287 40.38 -3.88 -18.80
N LYS A 288 41.02 -3.42 -19.89
CA LYS A 288 41.86 -2.21 -19.90
C LYS A 288 41.41 -1.18 -20.95
N ASP A 289 40.26 -1.46 -21.56
CA ASP A 289 39.49 -0.56 -22.42
C ASP A 289 38.36 0.06 -21.59
N GLU A 290 37.80 1.18 -22.05
CA GLU A 290 36.90 2.07 -21.27
C GLU A 290 35.47 1.52 -21.08
N GLY A 291 35.36 0.35 -20.46
CA GLY A 291 34.10 -0.24 -20.03
C GLY A 291 33.48 0.55 -18.89
N LYS A 292 32.58 1.49 -19.21
CA LYS A 292 31.72 2.14 -18.21
C LYS A 292 31.03 1.07 -17.36
N ILE A 293 31.31 1.05 -16.06
CA ILE A 293 30.46 0.34 -15.10
C ILE A 293 29.07 0.98 -15.19
N LEU A 294 28.11 0.24 -15.74
CA LEU A 294 26.73 0.68 -15.89
C LEU A 294 26.06 0.63 -14.51
N ASN A 295 26.34 1.64 -13.69
CA ASN A 295 25.76 1.80 -12.37
C ASN A 295 24.26 2.10 -12.49
N TYR A 296 23.46 1.04 -12.63
CA TYR A 296 22.03 1.08 -12.94
C TYR A 296 21.17 1.41 -11.70
N ASN A 297 21.63 2.38 -10.91
CA ASN A 297 20.87 2.97 -9.82
C ASN A 297 19.54 3.47 -10.38
N LYS A 298 18.42 2.93 -9.88
CA LYS A 298 17.09 3.45 -10.19
C LYS A 298 17.06 4.95 -9.83
N PRO A 299 16.56 5.84 -10.71
CA PRO A 299 16.41 7.24 -10.39
C PRO A 299 15.25 7.43 -9.41
N TYR A 300 15.31 8.49 -8.60
CA TYR A 300 14.21 8.90 -7.74
C TYR A 300 13.32 9.95 -8.41
N VAL A 301 12.05 9.97 -8.00
CA VAL A 301 11.09 11.04 -8.31
C VAL A 301 10.46 11.56 -7.02
N LEU A 302 10.12 12.85 -7.04
CA LEU A 302 9.34 13.51 -6.00
C LEU A 302 7.90 13.66 -6.51
N LEU A 303 6.94 13.08 -5.79
CA LEU A 303 5.53 13.41 -5.97
C LEU A 303 5.21 14.64 -5.13
N ASN A 304 4.81 15.72 -5.80
CA ASN A 304 4.45 17.00 -5.20
C ASN A 304 2.96 17.00 -4.79
N VAL A 305 2.71 17.03 -3.47
CA VAL A 305 1.34 17.00 -2.90
C VAL A 305 0.65 18.36 -3.00
N GLU A 306 1.40 19.47 -2.98
CA GLU A 306 0.90 20.82 -3.23
C GLU A 306 0.25 20.92 -4.63
N THR A 307 0.93 20.40 -5.65
CA THR A 307 0.41 20.29 -7.02
C THR A 307 -0.78 19.33 -7.12
N LEU A 308 -0.79 18.23 -6.34
CA LEU A 308 -1.94 17.32 -6.29
C LEU A 308 -3.16 18.00 -5.66
N ARG A 309 -2.97 18.83 -4.63
CA ARG A 309 -4.03 19.64 -4.00
C ARG A 309 -4.62 20.65 -4.98
N GLU A 310 -3.82 21.29 -5.84
CA GLU A 310 -4.33 22.12 -6.95
C GLU A 310 -5.22 21.33 -7.92
N TYR A 311 -4.78 20.14 -8.35
CA TYR A 311 -5.58 19.26 -9.22
C TYR A 311 -6.90 18.87 -8.56
N LEU A 312 -6.88 18.48 -7.29
CA LEU A 312 -8.09 18.13 -6.53
C LEU A 312 -9.01 19.34 -6.31
N ALA A 313 -8.47 20.55 -6.15
CA ALA A 313 -9.27 21.78 -6.03
C ALA A 313 -10.06 22.11 -7.32
N VAL A 314 -9.58 21.69 -8.49
CA VAL A 314 -10.32 21.77 -9.76
C VAL A 314 -11.26 20.57 -9.91
N GLU A 315 -10.76 19.36 -9.69
CA GLU A 315 -11.49 18.10 -9.90
C GLU A 315 -12.71 17.97 -8.99
N LEU A 316 -12.59 18.32 -7.70
CA LEU A 316 -13.62 18.11 -6.68
C LEU A 316 -14.63 19.26 -6.57
N ARG A 317 -14.37 20.40 -7.21
CA ARG A 317 -15.29 21.56 -7.16
C ARG A 317 -16.62 21.23 -7.83
N GLU A 318 -17.72 21.52 -7.16
CA GLU A 318 -19.08 21.33 -7.67
C GLU A 318 -19.84 22.67 -7.71
N PRO A 319 -20.04 23.30 -8.89
CA PRO A 319 -20.69 24.60 -9.01
C PRO A 319 -22.17 24.65 -8.58
N SER A 320 -22.88 23.52 -8.55
CA SER A 320 -24.29 23.44 -8.12
C SER A 320 -24.49 23.33 -6.59
N MET A 321 -23.41 23.38 -5.82
CA MET A 321 -23.43 23.24 -4.36
C MET A 321 -24.17 24.41 -3.67
N PRO A 322 -25.18 24.16 -2.81
CA PRO A 322 -25.96 25.21 -2.16
C PRO A 322 -25.32 25.77 -0.86
N TRP A 323 -24.01 25.56 -0.66
CA TRP A 323 -23.25 25.98 0.52
C TRP A 323 -21.75 26.16 0.15
N PRO A 324 -20.92 26.82 0.98
CA PRO A 324 -19.55 27.17 0.60
C PRO A 324 -18.59 25.97 0.48
N PHE A 325 -17.94 25.83 -0.67
CA PHE A 325 -16.92 24.79 -0.90
C PHE A 325 -15.65 25.03 -0.06
N ASN A 326 -15.32 24.06 0.80
CA ASN A 326 -14.03 23.92 1.47
C ASN A 326 -13.16 22.88 0.70
N LEU A 327 -11.89 23.18 0.48
CA LEU A 327 -10.95 22.26 -0.14
C LEU A 327 -10.54 21.12 0.79
N GLU A 328 -10.29 21.40 2.07
CA GLU A 328 -9.75 20.41 3.00
C GLU A 328 -10.73 19.26 3.24
N ASN A 329 -12.01 19.56 3.46
CA ASN A 329 -13.03 18.53 3.62
C ASN A 329 -13.41 17.83 2.30
N ALA A 330 -13.14 18.45 1.15
CA ALA A 330 -13.24 17.75 -0.13
C ALA A 330 -12.08 16.73 -0.29
N ILE A 331 -10.88 17.06 0.20
CA ILE A 331 -9.74 16.14 0.25
C ILE A 331 -9.99 15.01 1.25
N ASP A 332 -10.52 15.31 2.45
CA ASP A 332 -10.94 14.29 3.45
C ASP A 332 -11.88 13.26 2.81
N ASP A 333 -12.94 13.77 2.16
CA ASP A 333 -13.90 12.94 1.42
C ASP A 333 -13.22 12.15 0.31
N TRP A 334 -12.32 12.75 -0.47
CA TRP A 334 -11.64 12.07 -1.57
C TRP A 334 -10.72 10.94 -1.09
N VAL A 335 -10.00 11.13 0.02
CA VAL A 335 -9.21 10.06 0.66
C VAL A 335 -10.13 8.93 1.14
N PHE A 336 -11.25 9.28 1.79
CA PHE A 336 -12.25 8.31 2.24
C PHE A 336 -12.90 7.53 1.07
N LEU A 337 -13.15 8.18 -0.08
CA LEU A 337 -13.59 7.51 -1.30
C LEU A 337 -12.55 6.50 -1.81
N CYS A 338 -11.25 6.79 -1.68
CA CYS A 338 -10.20 5.85 -2.10
C CYS A 338 -10.19 4.58 -1.26
N PHE A 339 -10.51 4.63 0.04
CA PHE A 339 -10.60 3.44 0.91
C PHE A 339 -11.66 2.41 0.45
N PHE A 340 -12.75 2.83 -0.21
CA PHE A 340 -13.75 1.91 -0.78
C PHE A 340 -13.21 1.06 -1.94
N VAL A 341 -12.25 1.58 -2.70
CA VAL A 341 -11.58 0.83 -3.79
C VAL A 341 -10.60 -0.23 -3.21
N GLY A 342 -10.43 -0.21 -1.89
CA GLY A 342 -9.66 -1.12 -1.07
C GLY A 342 -8.66 -0.36 -0.19
N ASN A 343 -8.04 -1.08 0.72
CA ASN A 343 -6.89 -0.64 1.54
C ASN A 343 -6.18 -1.93 2.02
N ASP A 344 -5.36 -1.87 3.06
CA ASP A 344 -4.73 -3.06 3.66
C ASP A 344 -5.58 -3.77 4.73
N PHE A 345 -6.65 -3.12 5.22
CA PHE A 345 -7.47 -3.58 6.33
C PHE A 345 -8.82 -4.18 5.88
N LEU A 346 -9.30 -3.80 4.69
CA LEU A 346 -10.55 -4.25 4.10
C LEU A 346 -10.37 -4.76 2.65
N PRO A 347 -11.02 -5.88 2.28
CA PRO A 347 -11.13 -6.31 0.88
C PRO A 347 -11.91 -5.27 0.06
N HIS A 348 -11.49 -5.03 -1.18
CA HIS A 348 -12.17 -4.13 -2.11
C HIS A 348 -13.61 -4.61 -2.38
N LEU A 349 -14.57 -3.69 -2.52
CA LEU A 349 -15.94 -4.08 -2.93
C LEU A 349 -15.89 -4.75 -4.31
N PRO A 350 -16.72 -5.79 -4.60
CA PRO A 350 -16.61 -6.54 -5.85
C PRO A 350 -16.81 -5.64 -7.09
N SER A 351 -17.63 -4.60 -6.96
CA SER A 351 -17.96 -3.60 -7.96
C SER A 351 -16.89 -2.50 -8.17
N LEU A 352 -15.75 -2.51 -7.46
CA LEU A 352 -14.72 -1.46 -7.54
C LEU A 352 -13.31 -2.02 -7.86
N GLU A 353 -12.74 -1.65 -9.02
CA GLU A 353 -11.30 -1.80 -9.31
C GLU A 353 -10.71 -0.52 -9.94
N ILE A 354 -9.54 -0.06 -9.47
CA ILE A 354 -8.86 1.15 -10.00
C ILE A 354 -8.71 1.09 -11.53
N ARG A 355 -8.41 -0.10 -12.07
CA ARG A 355 -8.18 -0.33 -13.51
C ARG A 355 -9.42 -0.09 -14.38
N GLU A 356 -10.59 0.02 -13.77
CA GLU A 356 -11.90 0.22 -14.42
C GLU A 356 -12.44 1.65 -14.23
N GLY A 357 -11.70 2.53 -13.54
CA GLY A 357 -12.16 3.89 -13.23
C GLY A 357 -13.03 3.99 -11.97
N ALA A 358 -12.83 3.09 -10.99
CA ALA A 358 -13.58 3.10 -9.73
C ALA A 358 -13.51 4.45 -8.99
N ILE A 359 -12.32 5.07 -8.90
CA ILE A 359 -12.14 6.38 -8.25
C ILE A 359 -12.93 7.47 -9.00
N ASP A 360 -12.86 7.50 -10.33
CA ASP A 360 -13.59 8.45 -11.17
C ASP A 360 -15.13 8.26 -11.04
N THR A 361 -15.58 7.01 -10.89
CA THR A 361 -16.98 6.65 -10.65
C THR A 361 -17.45 7.13 -9.27
N LEU A 362 -16.65 6.92 -8.23
CA LEU A 362 -16.95 7.37 -6.87
C LEU A 362 -16.99 8.90 -6.75
N ILE A 363 -16.07 9.63 -7.40
CA ILE A 363 -16.11 11.10 -7.47
C ILE A 363 -17.41 11.58 -8.15
N SER A 364 -17.81 10.93 -9.24
CA SER A 364 -19.05 11.26 -9.97
C SER A 364 -20.31 11.03 -9.11
N ILE A 365 -20.38 9.91 -8.38
CA ILE A 365 -21.46 9.63 -7.42
C ILE A 365 -21.45 10.66 -6.28
N TRP A 366 -20.28 10.93 -5.70
CA TRP A 366 -20.10 11.90 -4.61
C TRP A 366 -20.60 13.29 -5.01
N LYS A 367 -20.16 13.85 -6.15
CA LYS A 367 -20.63 15.15 -6.66
C LYS A 367 -22.15 15.19 -6.83
N ARG A 368 -22.72 14.13 -7.41
CA ARG A 368 -24.18 14.00 -7.63
C ARG A 368 -24.97 13.95 -6.31
N CYS A 369 -24.39 13.35 -5.26
CA CYS A 369 -25.00 13.29 -3.93
C CYS A 369 -24.78 14.58 -3.11
N LEU A 370 -23.69 15.33 -3.34
CA LEU A 370 -23.22 16.40 -2.46
C LEU A 370 -24.22 17.56 -2.21
N PRO A 371 -25.03 18.02 -3.19
CA PRO A 371 -26.14 18.96 -2.94
C PRO A 371 -27.26 18.38 -2.06
N ILE A 372 -27.49 17.06 -2.13
CA ILE A 372 -28.53 16.34 -1.38
C ILE A 372 -28.06 16.06 0.06
N MET A 373 -26.80 15.65 0.22
CA MET A 373 -26.16 15.35 1.51
C MET A 373 -25.99 16.59 2.41
N ARG A 374 -26.05 17.80 1.84
CA ARG A 374 -25.90 19.09 2.53
C ARG A 374 -24.67 19.13 3.44
N GLY A 375 -23.54 18.71 2.88
CA GLY A 375 -22.23 18.65 3.53
C GLY A 375 -21.44 17.39 3.15
N TYR A 376 -20.18 17.35 3.57
CA TYR A 376 -19.21 16.30 3.29
C TYR A 376 -19.54 14.95 3.95
N LEU A 377 -19.04 13.85 3.37
CA LEU A 377 -19.12 12.50 3.96
C LEU A 377 -18.37 12.41 5.29
N THR A 378 -17.29 13.17 5.44
CA THR A 378 -16.39 13.13 6.58
C THR A 378 -16.35 14.46 7.34
N ASN A 379 -15.86 14.42 8.58
CA ASN A 379 -15.55 15.60 9.39
C ASN A 379 -14.42 15.26 10.39
N CYS A 380 -13.20 15.73 10.12
CA CYS A 380 -12.01 15.47 10.95
C CYS A 380 -11.87 13.98 11.31
N GLY A 381 -11.80 13.12 10.29
CA GLY A 381 -11.69 11.66 10.42
C GLY A 381 -13.00 10.91 10.74
N ASN A 382 -14.07 11.59 11.17
CA ASN A 382 -15.33 10.94 11.51
C ASN A 382 -16.23 10.80 10.26
N ALA A 383 -16.67 9.58 9.93
CA ALA A 383 -17.58 9.31 8.82
C ALA A 383 -19.05 9.56 9.19
N ASN A 384 -19.77 10.32 8.37
CA ASN A 384 -21.20 10.58 8.49
C ASN A 384 -21.99 9.48 7.76
N LEU A 385 -22.37 8.43 8.49
CA LEU A 385 -23.03 7.25 7.92
C LEU A 385 -24.36 7.59 7.21
N LYS A 386 -25.08 8.64 7.65
CA LYS A 386 -26.33 9.10 7.02
C LYS A 386 -26.09 9.73 5.65
N ARG A 387 -24.93 10.36 5.42
CA ARG A 387 -24.50 10.84 4.10
C ARG A 387 -23.92 9.71 3.26
N MET A 388 -23.07 8.87 3.86
CA MET A 388 -22.49 7.67 3.26
C MET A 388 -23.55 6.74 2.65
N GLN A 389 -24.71 6.59 3.31
CA GLN A 389 -25.87 5.84 2.81
C GLN A 389 -26.26 6.25 1.37
N TYR A 390 -26.29 7.55 1.04
CA TYR A 390 -26.64 7.99 -0.32
C TYR A 390 -25.63 7.50 -1.37
N LEU A 391 -24.34 7.54 -1.05
CA LEU A 391 -23.28 7.12 -1.95
C LEU A 391 -23.31 5.62 -2.22
N VAL A 392 -23.42 4.79 -1.17
CA VAL A 392 -23.48 3.33 -1.32
C VAL A 392 -24.78 2.88 -1.98
N THR A 393 -25.91 3.57 -1.74
CA THR A 393 -27.17 3.33 -2.45
C THR A 393 -27.07 3.64 -3.94
N GLU A 394 -26.37 4.70 -4.34
CA GLU A 394 -26.15 5.01 -5.76
C GLU A 394 -25.13 4.08 -6.42
N LEU A 395 -24.10 3.63 -5.70
CA LEU A 395 -23.16 2.60 -6.19
C LEU A 395 -23.86 1.24 -6.37
N GLY A 396 -24.72 0.85 -5.41
CA GLY A 396 -25.51 -0.38 -5.45
C GLY A 396 -26.43 -0.49 -6.67
N LYS A 397 -26.89 0.64 -7.21
CA LYS A 397 -27.69 0.69 -8.46
C LYS A 397 -26.87 0.47 -9.73
N MET A 398 -25.54 0.49 -9.64
CA MET A 398 -24.63 0.39 -10.79
C MET A 398 -23.91 -0.97 -10.89
N GLU A 399 -24.01 -1.84 -9.88
CA GLU A 399 -23.23 -3.08 -9.79
C GLU A 399 -23.46 -4.02 -10.97
N ASP A 400 -24.72 -4.29 -11.32
CA ASP A 400 -25.10 -5.11 -12.48
C ASP A 400 -24.44 -4.61 -13.79
N GLU A 401 -24.49 -3.30 -14.03
CA GLU A 401 -23.92 -2.70 -15.25
C GLU A 401 -22.39 -2.78 -15.25
N ILE A 402 -21.76 -2.60 -14.08
CA ILE A 402 -20.31 -2.74 -13.89
C ILE A 402 -19.87 -4.18 -14.19
N PHE A 403 -20.56 -5.21 -13.65
CA PHE A 403 -20.19 -6.61 -13.86
C PHE A 403 -20.39 -7.05 -15.32
N ILE A 404 -21.51 -6.66 -15.95
CA ILE A 404 -21.76 -6.93 -17.38
C ILE A 404 -20.71 -6.24 -18.26
N ARG A 405 -20.32 -5.00 -17.93
CA ARG A 405 -19.28 -4.25 -18.65
C ARG A 405 -17.89 -4.89 -18.48
N ARG A 406 -17.52 -5.27 -17.26
CA ARG A 406 -16.27 -5.98 -16.93
C ARG A 406 -16.12 -7.26 -17.73
N HIS A 407 -17.14 -8.13 -17.70
CA HIS A 407 -17.10 -9.41 -18.43
C HIS A 407 -17.00 -9.19 -19.95
N ARG A 408 -17.75 -8.23 -20.50
CA ARG A 408 -17.66 -7.84 -21.93
C ARG A 408 -16.27 -7.37 -22.33
N ASP A 409 -15.61 -6.56 -21.50
CA ASP A 409 -14.24 -6.07 -21.77
C ASP A 409 -13.16 -7.13 -21.50
N GLN A 410 -13.42 -8.13 -20.66
CA GLN A 410 -12.60 -9.33 -20.52
C GLN A 410 -12.70 -10.22 -21.78
N GLN A 411 -13.90 -10.55 -22.25
CA GLN A 411 -14.12 -11.26 -23.51
C GLN A 411 -13.45 -10.56 -24.71
N ARG A 412 -13.51 -9.23 -24.77
CA ARG A 412 -12.83 -8.43 -25.81
C ARG A 412 -11.30 -8.52 -25.76
N ARG A 413 -10.71 -8.79 -24.59
CA ARG A 413 -9.26 -8.95 -24.42
C ARG A 413 -8.80 -10.36 -24.78
N THR A 414 -9.57 -11.40 -24.45
CA THR A 414 -9.28 -12.78 -24.86
C THR A 414 -9.52 -13.02 -26.36
N SER A 415 -10.58 -12.41 -26.91
CA SER A 415 -10.93 -12.53 -28.34
C SER A 415 -10.03 -11.74 -29.30
N GLN A 416 -9.15 -10.86 -28.80
CA GLN A 416 -8.19 -10.14 -29.65
C GLN A 416 -6.92 -10.98 -29.84
N PRO A 417 -6.56 -11.36 -31.09
CA PRO A 417 -5.33 -12.09 -31.34
C PRO A 417 -4.14 -11.23 -30.92
N ALA A 418 -3.30 -11.77 -30.03
CA ALA A 418 -2.20 -11.03 -29.42
C ALA A 418 -1.37 -10.27 -30.48
N PRO A 419 -1.07 -8.97 -30.27
CA PRO A 419 -0.46 -8.14 -31.29
C PRO A 419 0.89 -8.73 -31.68
N LYS A 420 0.99 -9.22 -32.93
CA LYS A 420 2.20 -9.88 -33.46
C LYS A 420 3.41 -8.97 -33.26
N ARG A 421 4.21 -9.24 -32.22
CA ARG A 421 5.53 -8.62 -32.02
C ARG A 421 6.30 -8.82 -33.31
N ARG A 422 6.48 -7.74 -34.08
CA ARG A 422 7.35 -7.75 -35.26
C ARG A 422 8.77 -8.05 -34.76
N ARG A 423 9.17 -9.32 -34.86
CA ARG A 423 10.58 -9.72 -34.78
C ARG A 423 11.28 -9.04 -35.95
N ILE A 424 11.88 -7.88 -35.69
CA ILE A 424 12.91 -7.32 -36.55
C ILE A 424 14.12 -8.24 -36.37
N ASN A 425 14.14 -9.31 -37.16
CA ASN A 425 15.28 -10.21 -37.25
C ASN A 425 16.34 -9.53 -38.12
N ASP A 426 17.15 -8.66 -37.52
CA ASP A 426 18.40 -8.19 -38.14
C ASP A 426 19.42 -9.33 -38.15
N LYS A 427 19.18 -10.32 -39.03
CA LYS A 427 20.17 -11.33 -39.43
C LYS A 427 20.90 -10.86 -40.68
N TYR A 428 21.74 -9.85 -40.51
CA TYR A 428 22.80 -9.58 -41.48
C TYR A 428 23.89 -10.64 -41.31
N SER A 429 24.00 -11.57 -42.26
CA SER A 429 25.21 -12.37 -42.48
C SER A 429 25.31 -12.72 -43.97
N PRO A 430 26.46 -12.54 -44.64
CA PRO A 430 26.50 -12.42 -46.10
C PRO A 430 26.94 -13.71 -46.82
N THR A 431 25.99 -14.41 -47.44
CA THR A 431 26.25 -15.35 -48.55
C THR A 431 25.17 -15.16 -49.62
N GLY A 432 25.50 -15.40 -50.90
CA GLY A 432 24.64 -15.07 -52.02
C GLY A 432 24.34 -16.24 -52.97
N ALA A 433 23.63 -15.89 -54.04
CA ALA A 433 23.35 -16.67 -55.26
C ALA A 433 22.29 -17.81 -55.19
N SER A 434 21.32 -17.69 -56.11
CA SER A 434 20.49 -18.74 -56.74
C SER A 434 19.45 -19.50 -55.90
N GLY A 435 18.33 -19.87 -56.56
CA GLY A 435 17.26 -20.71 -56.02
C GLY A 435 15.84 -20.17 -56.24
N LEU A 436 15.21 -20.53 -57.37
CA LEU A 436 13.75 -20.67 -57.46
C LEU A 436 13.39 -22.02 -56.78
N ASP A 437 12.24 -22.22 -56.14
CA ASP A 437 10.99 -22.55 -56.85
C ASP A 437 9.76 -22.69 -55.91
N HIS A 438 8.58 -22.82 -56.54
CA HIS A 438 7.29 -23.35 -56.04
C HIS A 438 6.54 -22.67 -54.85
N LEU A 439 5.45 -21.98 -55.22
CA LEU A 439 4.25 -21.77 -54.39
C LEU A 439 3.11 -22.68 -54.87
N PRO A 440 2.33 -23.32 -53.97
CA PRO A 440 0.97 -23.77 -54.26
C PRO A 440 -0.03 -22.60 -54.19
N VAL A 441 -1.09 -22.65 -55.02
CA VAL A 441 -2.10 -21.58 -55.17
C VAL A 441 -3.49 -22.05 -54.70
N GLY A 442 -4.29 -21.16 -54.09
CA GLY A 442 -5.54 -21.52 -53.40
C GLY A 442 -6.79 -20.66 -53.60
N MET A 443 -6.76 -19.58 -54.40
CA MET A 443 -7.93 -18.74 -54.82
C MET A 443 -8.73 -18.03 -53.69
N PRO A 444 -9.59 -17.02 -54.01
CA PRO A 444 -9.40 -15.94 -54.98
C PRO A 444 -9.52 -14.54 -54.34
N LEU A 445 -8.84 -13.53 -54.90
CA LEU A 445 -9.11 -12.11 -54.62
C LEU A 445 -9.74 -11.45 -55.84
N LEU A 446 -10.81 -10.67 -55.64
CA LEU A 446 -11.33 -9.74 -56.64
C LEU A 446 -10.97 -8.28 -56.25
N PRO A 447 -10.67 -7.40 -57.22
CA PRO A 447 -9.96 -6.15 -56.93
C PRO A 447 -10.89 -4.94 -56.76
N VAL A 448 -10.60 -4.11 -55.75
CA VAL A 448 -11.01 -2.70 -55.74
C VAL A 448 -9.87 -1.87 -56.34
N LYS A 449 -10.12 -1.19 -57.46
CA LYS A 449 -9.15 -0.27 -58.07
C LYS A 449 -9.22 1.11 -57.41
N GLY A 450 -8.06 1.76 -57.23
CA GLY A 450 -8.00 3.22 -57.26
C GLY A 450 -7.53 3.97 -56.01
N LEU A 451 -6.31 3.71 -55.52
CA LEU A 451 -5.31 4.78 -55.44
C LEU A 451 -3.88 4.21 -55.47
N ASP A 452 -2.93 4.96 -56.02
CA ASP A 452 -1.62 4.42 -56.41
C ASP A 452 -0.57 4.44 -55.27
N SER A 453 0.34 3.49 -55.33
CA SER A 453 1.37 3.15 -54.35
C SER A 453 2.59 4.09 -54.38
N GLN A 454 2.40 5.40 -54.19
CA GLN A 454 3.50 6.36 -54.33
C GLN A 454 3.58 7.51 -53.29
N VAL A 455 3.33 7.23 -52.00
CA VAL A 455 3.73 8.12 -50.90
C VAL A 455 4.47 7.37 -49.79
N ARG A 456 5.81 7.37 -49.88
CA ARG A 456 6.73 7.14 -48.75
C ARG A 456 7.81 8.22 -48.77
N ALA A 457 8.27 8.62 -47.58
CA ALA A 457 9.26 9.68 -47.35
C ALA A 457 8.87 11.07 -47.90
N ARG A 458 8.18 11.86 -47.07
CA ARG A 458 8.13 13.34 -47.13
C ARG A 458 8.42 13.88 -45.73
N THR A 459 9.02 15.07 -45.66
CA THR A 459 9.50 15.65 -44.39
C THR A 459 8.39 16.40 -43.65
N ASN A 460 8.63 16.75 -42.38
CA ASN A 460 7.68 17.47 -41.53
C ASN A 460 7.13 18.77 -42.16
N GLN A 461 7.89 19.40 -43.07
CA GLN A 461 7.49 20.63 -43.75
C GLN A 461 6.25 20.44 -44.64
N ASP A 462 6.17 19.32 -45.38
CA ASP A 462 5.02 19.03 -46.27
C ASP A 462 3.72 18.81 -45.48
N VAL A 463 3.82 18.32 -44.24
CA VAL A 463 2.67 18.14 -43.33
C VAL A 463 2.14 19.48 -42.84
N VAL A 464 3.02 20.48 -42.65
CA VAL A 464 2.61 21.85 -42.26
C VAL A 464 1.90 22.55 -43.42
N VAL A 465 2.43 22.46 -44.65
CA VAL A 465 1.82 23.09 -45.83
C VAL A 465 0.45 22.49 -46.15
N ASN A 466 0.29 21.16 -46.07
CA ASN A 466 -0.96 20.48 -46.40
C ASN A 466 -1.96 20.38 -45.23
N ARG A 467 -1.66 21.00 -44.08
CA ARG A 467 -2.47 20.92 -42.85
C ARG A 467 -3.93 21.33 -43.05
N GLN A 468 -4.19 22.30 -43.94
CA GLN A 468 -5.54 22.79 -44.22
C GLN A 468 -6.35 21.81 -45.08
N ALA A 469 -5.72 21.17 -46.08
CA ALA A 469 -6.34 20.12 -46.89
C ALA A 469 -6.64 18.85 -46.06
N LEU A 470 -5.70 18.43 -45.21
CA LEU A 470 -5.90 17.32 -44.27
C LEU A 470 -7.04 17.60 -43.28
N ARG A 471 -7.17 18.86 -42.80
CA ARG A 471 -8.27 19.27 -41.92
C ARG A 471 -9.62 19.25 -42.65
N MET A 472 -9.67 19.68 -43.92
CA MET A 472 -10.88 19.62 -44.76
C MET A 472 -11.31 18.17 -45.02
N ALA A 473 -10.37 17.27 -45.35
CA ALA A 473 -10.65 15.85 -45.55
C ALA A 473 -11.22 15.18 -44.29
N ASN A 474 -10.63 15.47 -43.12
CA ASN A 474 -11.13 14.95 -41.84
C ASN A 474 -12.49 15.53 -41.43
N LEU A 475 -12.79 16.79 -41.79
CA LEU A 475 -14.13 17.39 -41.61
C LEU A 475 -15.17 16.71 -42.50
N SER A 476 -14.84 16.47 -43.78
CA SER A 476 -15.72 15.73 -44.71
C SER A 476 -15.97 14.29 -44.24
N ALA A 477 -14.94 13.60 -43.77
CA ALA A 477 -15.07 12.25 -43.21
C ALA A 477 -15.96 12.25 -41.94
N ALA A 478 -15.77 13.21 -41.03
CA ALA A 478 -16.61 13.35 -39.84
C ALA A 478 -18.07 13.71 -40.17
N GLN A 479 -18.31 14.46 -41.26
CA GLN A 479 -19.67 14.77 -41.72
C GLN A 479 -20.36 13.54 -42.35
N LEU A 480 -19.65 12.74 -43.14
CA LEU A 480 -20.14 11.46 -43.67
C LEU A 480 -20.50 10.50 -42.53
N LEU A 481 -19.58 10.30 -41.58
CA LEU A 481 -19.79 9.41 -40.43
C LEU A 481 -20.93 9.91 -39.52
N LYS A 482 -21.14 11.24 -39.43
CA LYS A 482 -22.30 11.81 -38.73
C LYS A 482 -23.62 11.62 -39.48
N ALA A 483 -23.62 11.67 -40.81
CA ALA A 483 -24.80 11.37 -41.63
C ALA A 483 -25.20 9.90 -41.50
N GLU A 484 -24.22 9.00 -41.62
CA GLU A 484 -24.34 7.55 -41.46
C GLU A 484 -24.89 7.17 -40.07
N LEU A 485 -24.39 7.79 -39.00
CA LEU A 485 -24.92 7.66 -37.63
C LEU A 485 -26.31 8.30 -37.41
N SER A 486 -26.82 9.08 -38.37
CA SER A 486 -28.14 9.75 -38.26
C SER A 486 -29.25 9.11 -39.09
N GLY A 487 -28.93 8.12 -39.95
CA GLY A 487 -29.93 7.32 -40.67
C GLY A 487 -30.71 8.04 -41.77
N ILE A 488 -30.15 9.10 -42.37
CA ILE A 488 -30.80 9.86 -43.45
C ILE A 488 -29.94 9.82 -44.71
N GLU A 489 -30.49 9.31 -45.81
CA GLU A 489 -29.82 9.35 -47.13
C GLU A 489 -29.86 10.77 -47.74
N PRO A 490 -28.72 11.33 -48.17
CA PRO A 490 -28.69 12.63 -48.83
C PRO A 490 -28.94 12.51 -50.34
N SER A 491 -29.96 13.19 -50.84
CA SER A 491 -30.15 13.35 -52.29
C SER A 491 -29.17 14.40 -52.87
N VAL A 492 -28.73 14.17 -54.11
CA VAL A 492 -27.79 15.04 -54.84
C VAL A 492 -28.57 15.96 -55.77
N HIS A 493 -28.28 17.27 -55.76
CA HIS A 493 -28.34 18.18 -56.92
C HIS A 493 -27.80 19.58 -56.54
N THR A 494 -26.53 19.88 -56.87
CA THR A 494 -26.06 20.76 -58.00
C THR A 494 -25.91 22.25 -57.64
N ALA A 495 -24.92 22.92 -58.26
CA ALA A 495 -24.32 24.17 -57.77
C ALA A 495 -24.58 25.40 -58.66
N THR A 496 -24.37 26.62 -58.13
CA THR A 496 -23.77 27.75 -58.88
C THR A 496 -23.26 28.92 -58.01
N SER A 497 -22.03 29.37 -58.32
CA SER A 497 -21.45 30.74 -58.22
C SER A 497 -21.73 31.74 -57.07
N ASN A 498 -20.62 32.19 -56.46
CA ASN A 498 -20.21 33.59 -56.14
C ASN A 498 -21.10 34.54 -55.31
N GLU A 499 -20.64 34.96 -54.13
CA GLU A 499 -20.11 36.33 -53.80
C GLU A 499 -19.78 36.48 -52.29
N ALA A 500 -19.21 37.62 -51.86
CA ALA A 500 -18.76 37.95 -50.50
C ALA A 500 -18.45 39.46 -50.37
N PRO A 501 -18.12 40.07 -49.19
CA PRO A 501 -18.36 39.70 -47.77
C PRO A 501 -19.01 40.86 -46.94
N THR A 502 -19.32 40.65 -45.64
CA THR A 502 -19.11 41.64 -44.52
C THR A 502 -19.55 41.09 -43.13
N GLU A 503 -18.70 41.31 -42.11
CA GLU A 503 -18.91 41.92 -40.76
C GLU A 503 -20.27 41.79 -40.00
N HIS A 504 -20.38 41.85 -38.66
CA HIS A 504 -19.61 42.66 -37.67
C HIS A 504 -19.58 42.08 -36.22
N LEU A 505 -18.83 42.76 -35.34
CA LEU A 505 -18.66 42.58 -33.87
C LEU A 505 -19.26 43.78 -33.07
N SER A 506 -19.54 43.76 -31.75
CA SER A 506 -19.38 42.76 -30.66
C SER A 506 -20.07 43.14 -29.32
N THR A 507 -20.43 42.14 -28.49
CA THR A 507 -20.32 42.05 -27.00
C THR A 507 -20.84 43.17 -26.06
N LEU A 508 -21.80 42.85 -25.16
CA LEU A 508 -22.03 43.38 -23.78
C LEU A 508 -22.91 42.36 -22.99
N GLN A 509 -22.93 42.12 -21.66
CA GLN A 509 -22.06 42.39 -20.48
C GLN A 509 -22.62 43.29 -19.33
N SER A 510 -22.79 42.67 -18.13
CA SER A 510 -22.92 43.20 -16.73
C SER A 510 -24.01 44.22 -16.34
N PHE A 511 -24.69 44.00 -15.19
CA PHE A 511 -24.57 44.80 -13.93
C PHE A 511 -25.45 44.27 -12.76
N GLN A 512 -25.46 44.96 -11.60
CA GLN A 512 -26.08 44.61 -10.30
C GLN A 512 -27.50 45.28 -10.16
N THR A 513 -28.25 45.41 -9.04
CA THR A 513 -27.94 45.53 -7.58
C THR A 513 -29.20 45.44 -6.67
N THR A 514 -29.07 44.81 -5.48
CA THR A 514 -29.63 45.12 -4.11
C THR A 514 -31.08 45.59 -3.77
N ILE A 515 -31.53 45.17 -2.55
CA ILE A 515 -32.48 45.83 -1.58
C ILE A 515 -33.99 45.76 -1.98
N ASP A 516 -35.02 45.54 -1.12
CA ASP A 516 -35.28 45.94 0.29
C ASP A 516 -36.25 44.99 1.08
N THR A 517 -36.68 45.33 2.32
CA THR A 517 -37.71 44.62 3.12
C THR A 517 -38.51 45.54 4.06
N PRO A 518 -39.84 45.33 4.24
CA PRO A 518 -40.45 45.55 5.57
C PRO A 518 -41.54 44.53 6.01
N MET A 519 -42.05 44.74 7.22
CA MET A 519 -43.01 43.96 8.04
C MET A 519 -44.45 43.86 7.42
N THR A 520 -45.49 43.19 7.95
CA THR A 520 -46.05 43.27 9.33
C THR A 520 -47.23 42.30 9.62
N GLN A 521 -47.24 41.62 10.78
CA GLN A 521 -48.42 41.09 11.55
C GLN A 521 -49.39 40.07 10.87
N LEU A 522 -50.37 39.38 11.50
CA LEU A 522 -50.94 39.31 12.87
C LEU A 522 -51.53 37.88 13.17
N THR A 523 -51.76 37.52 14.46
CA THR A 523 -52.82 36.66 15.12
C THR A 523 -53.76 35.68 14.35
N THR A 524 -54.42 34.64 14.91
CA THR A 524 -54.44 33.89 16.20
C THR A 524 -55.28 32.59 16.07
N GLU A 525 -55.17 31.70 17.07
CA GLU A 525 -56.25 30.87 17.68
C GLU A 525 -56.96 29.71 16.94
N THR A 526 -57.32 28.74 17.78
CA THR A 526 -58.18 27.54 17.60
C THR A 526 -59.52 27.80 18.34
N PRO A 527 -60.41 26.85 18.71
CA PRO A 527 -60.54 25.39 18.44
C PRO A 527 -61.97 24.98 17.99
N GLU A 528 -62.35 23.69 18.06
CA GLU A 528 -63.39 23.20 18.99
C GLU A 528 -63.54 21.65 19.07
N VAL A 529 -64.14 21.24 20.21
CA VAL A 529 -64.52 19.93 20.82
C VAL A 529 -65.20 18.95 19.82
N VAL A 530 -65.34 17.61 19.97
CA VAL A 530 -65.63 16.66 21.10
C VAL A 530 -65.19 15.20 20.71
N ALA A 531 -65.07 14.16 21.56
CA ALA A 531 -64.40 13.88 22.86
C ALA A 531 -64.61 12.37 23.25
N ASP A 532 -64.09 11.94 24.42
CA ASP A 532 -64.55 10.82 25.28
C ASP A 532 -64.48 9.32 24.80
N ASN A 533 -64.23 8.28 25.64
CA ASN A 533 -63.96 8.21 27.10
C ASN A 533 -63.32 6.88 27.58
N THR A 534 -62.67 6.88 28.77
CA THR A 534 -62.46 5.76 29.77
C THR A 534 -61.79 4.41 29.34
N ASP A 535 -61.21 3.54 30.18
CA ASP A 535 -60.63 3.56 31.55
C ASP A 535 -59.66 2.33 31.68
N THR A 536 -58.42 2.32 32.21
CA THR A 536 -57.83 2.49 33.58
C THR A 536 -57.65 1.19 34.45
N PHE A 537 -56.45 1.00 35.05
CA PHE A 537 -56.01 -0.01 36.07
C PHE A 537 -56.01 -1.54 35.73
N ILE A 538 -55.37 -2.48 36.47
CA ILE A 538 -53.95 -2.66 36.92
C ILE A 538 -53.74 -4.08 37.56
N SER A 539 -52.49 -4.60 37.63
CA SER A 539 -51.95 -5.61 38.59
C SER A 539 -51.97 -7.17 38.38
N SER A 540 -50.78 -7.77 38.62
CA SER A 540 -50.43 -8.97 39.43
C SER A 540 -50.65 -10.47 39.03
N HIS A 541 -49.51 -11.17 38.88
CA HIS A 541 -49.05 -12.41 39.58
C HIS A 541 -49.65 -13.82 39.33
N SER A 542 -48.80 -14.74 38.82
CA SER A 542 -48.36 -16.04 39.41
C SER A 542 -47.56 -16.82 38.31
N VAL A 543 -46.42 -17.49 38.51
CA VAL A 543 -45.86 -18.39 39.56
C VAL A 543 -46.46 -19.80 39.54
N GLY A 544 -45.72 -20.77 38.98
CA GLY A 544 -46.09 -22.20 38.95
C GLY A 544 -44.95 -23.13 38.51
N ILE A 545 -44.28 -23.79 39.47
CA ILE A 545 -43.17 -24.75 39.25
C ILE A 545 -43.66 -26.20 39.49
N LYS A 546 -43.22 -27.19 38.69
CA LYS A 546 -42.90 -28.57 39.16
C LYS A 546 -42.34 -29.54 38.09
N ARG A 547 -41.17 -30.13 38.40
CA ARG A 547 -40.71 -31.55 38.33
C ARG A 547 -40.82 -32.32 36.98
N LYS A 548 -39.83 -33.11 36.50
CA LYS A 548 -38.67 -33.89 37.05
C LYS A 548 -39.01 -35.29 37.62
N SER A 549 -38.72 -36.32 36.81
CA SER A 549 -38.43 -37.73 37.15
C SER A 549 -38.20 -38.54 35.84
N GLU A 550 -37.54 -39.70 35.74
CA GLU A 550 -36.28 -40.26 36.30
C GLU A 550 -36.25 -41.79 36.00
N PHE A 551 -35.16 -42.32 35.41
CA PHE A 551 -34.72 -43.75 35.43
C PHE A 551 -35.69 -44.84 34.85
N SER A 552 -35.30 -46.09 34.59
CA SER A 552 -34.06 -46.68 34.02
C SER A 552 -34.27 -48.19 33.70
N ASP A 553 -33.37 -48.79 32.90
CA ASP A 553 -33.04 -50.25 32.77
C ASP A 553 -34.18 -51.24 32.34
N ASP A 554 -33.95 -52.46 31.82
CA ASP A 554 -32.72 -53.21 31.47
C ASP A 554 -32.98 -54.29 30.37
N ASN A 555 -31.91 -54.76 29.70
CA ASN A 555 -31.68 -56.10 29.10
C ASN A 555 -32.65 -56.71 28.02
N SER A 556 -32.26 -57.63 27.14
CA SER A 556 -30.97 -58.32 26.88
C SER A 556 -30.86 -58.91 25.45
N GLN A 557 -29.68 -58.78 24.80
CA GLN A 557 -29.04 -59.74 23.84
C GLN A 557 -29.78 -60.09 22.51
N GLU A 558 -29.15 -60.42 21.37
CA GLU A 558 -27.74 -60.70 20.97
C GLU A 558 -27.61 -60.44 19.42
N THR A 559 -26.50 -60.49 18.64
CA THR A 559 -25.06 -60.87 18.79
C THR A 559 -24.20 -60.12 17.71
N TYR A 560 -22.87 -60.30 17.72
CA TYR A 560 -21.88 -60.13 16.61
C TYR A 560 -21.87 -58.86 15.74
N ILE A 561 -20.90 -57.96 15.98
CA ILE A 561 -20.22 -57.14 14.95
C ILE A 561 -18.71 -57.07 15.28
N GLU A 562 -17.86 -57.08 14.25
CA GLU A 562 -16.38 -57.00 14.37
C GLU A 562 -15.86 -55.56 14.45
N THR A 563 -14.66 -55.37 15.00
CA THR A 563 -13.97 -54.08 15.08
C THR A 563 -13.44 -53.61 13.73
N LYS A 564 -13.71 -52.34 13.36
CA LYS A 564 -12.94 -51.59 12.36
C LYS A 564 -12.75 -50.13 12.77
N ASP A 565 -11.63 -49.58 12.36
CA ASP A 565 -11.15 -48.24 12.69
C ASP A 565 -11.94 -47.12 11.99
N LYS A 566 -11.76 -45.89 12.49
CA LYS A 566 -12.30 -44.68 11.87
C LYS A 566 -11.32 -44.18 10.81
N ASN A 567 -11.62 -44.45 9.54
CA ASN A 567 -10.83 -43.94 8.42
C ASN A 567 -10.77 -42.39 8.38
N GLU A 568 -9.67 -41.87 7.83
CA GLU A 568 -9.53 -40.46 7.48
C GLU A 568 -10.52 -40.01 6.40
N ILE A 569 -10.79 -38.71 6.35
CA ILE A 569 -11.44 -38.06 5.20
C ILE A 569 -10.32 -37.52 4.30
N GLU A 570 -9.84 -38.35 3.39
CA GLU A 570 -8.98 -37.90 2.29
C GLU A 570 -9.76 -36.95 1.38
N THR A 571 -9.41 -35.66 1.39
CA THR A 571 -9.88 -34.71 0.37
C THR A 571 -8.97 -34.82 -0.86
N PRO A 572 -9.49 -35.05 -2.07
CA PRO A 572 -8.64 -35.29 -3.24
C PRO A 572 -7.75 -34.09 -3.60
N ILE A 573 -6.49 -34.37 -3.86
CA ILE A 573 -5.48 -33.38 -4.28
C ILE A 573 -5.91 -32.74 -5.61
N GLN A 574 -6.24 -31.45 -5.59
CA GLN A 574 -6.21 -30.64 -6.81
C GLN A 574 -4.76 -30.22 -7.08
N ALA A 575 -4.20 -30.70 -8.19
CA ALA A 575 -2.91 -30.21 -8.68
C ALA A 575 -3.02 -28.73 -9.07
N VAL A 576 -1.91 -27.99 -8.93
CA VAL A 576 -1.81 -26.60 -9.41
C VAL A 576 -2.18 -26.56 -10.90
N PRO A 577 -3.18 -25.77 -11.33
CA PRO A 577 -3.58 -25.74 -12.74
C PRO A 577 -2.46 -25.27 -13.66
N SER A 578 -2.42 -25.82 -14.88
CA SER A 578 -1.61 -25.23 -15.95
C SER A 578 -2.16 -23.85 -16.34
N ASP A 579 -1.25 -22.93 -16.66
CA ASP A 579 -1.48 -21.48 -16.88
C ASP A 579 -2.44 -21.12 -18.06
N ASP A 580 -2.95 -22.14 -18.76
CA ASP A 580 -3.84 -22.08 -19.94
C ASP A 580 -5.22 -22.77 -19.70
N ALA A 581 -5.53 -23.26 -18.50
CA ALA A 581 -6.83 -23.87 -18.19
C ALA A 581 -7.90 -22.79 -17.86
N GLU A 582 -8.96 -22.68 -18.67
CA GLU A 582 -10.11 -21.81 -18.37
C GLU A 582 -10.93 -22.38 -17.20
N GLN A 583 -10.60 -21.97 -15.98
CA GLN A 583 -11.36 -22.28 -14.78
C GLN A 583 -12.68 -21.48 -14.79
N GLU A 584 -13.82 -22.16 -14.88
CA GLU A 584 -15.14 -21.50 -14.85
C GLU A 584 -15.36 -20.80 -13.49
N ASP A 585 -15.56 -19.48 -13.50
CA ASP A 585 -15.98 -18.72 -12.32
C ASP A 585 -17.40 -19.16 -11.91
N PRO A 586 -17.59 -19.80 -10.72
CA PRO A 586 -18.90 -20.29 -10.31
C PRO A 586 -19.88 -19.15 -9.97
N VAL A 587 -19.36 -17.98 -9.57
CA VAL A 587 -20.17 -16.83 -9.13
C VAL A 587 -20.87 -16.17 -10.32
N ARG A 588 -20.20 -16.06 -11.47
CA ARG A 588 -20.73 -15.45 -12.71
C ARG A 588 -21.38 -14.10 -12.44
N LEU A 589 -20.57 -13.11 -12.02
CA LEU A 589 -21.04 -11.77 -11.62
C LEU A 589 -21.86 -11.03 -12.70
N TRP A 590 -21.72 -11.40 -13.96
CA TRP A 590 -22.41 -10.80 -15.11
C TRP A 590 -23.80 -11.39 -15.40
N GLU A 591 -24.24 -12.41 -14.65
CA GLU A 591 -25.52 -13.10 -14.84
C GLU A 591 -26.48 -12.86 -13.66
N PRO A 592 -27.80 -12.71 -13.89
CA PRO A 592 -28.80 -12.64 -12.82
C PRO A 592 -28.64 -13.75 -11.78
N GLY A 593 -28.89 -13.45 -10.51
CA GLY A 593 -28.69 -14.38 -9.40
C GLY A 593 -27.22 -14.51 -8.94
N PHE A 594 -26.33 -13.58 -9.30
CA PHE A 594 -24.92 -13.62 -8.91
C PHE A 594 -24.72 -13.49 -7.40
N LYS A 595 -25.66 -12.85 -6.70
CA LYS A 595 -25.54 -12.52 -5.28
C LYS A 595 -25.73 -13.77 -4.41
N GLU A 596 -26.70 -14.59 -4.79
CA GLU A 596 -26.99 -15.92 -4.28
C GLU A 596 -25.80 -16.86 -4.50
N ARG A 597 -25.21 -16.84 -5.71
CA ARG A 597 -24.01 -17.62 -6.02
C ARG A 597 -22.78 -17.13 -5.24
N TYR A 598 -22.57 -15.83 -5.10
CA TYR A 598 -21.46 -15.24 -4.35
C TYR A 598 -21.52 -15.58 -2.86
N TYR A 599 -22.68 -15.39 -2.21
CA TYR A 599 -22.79 -15.67 -0.78
C TYR A 599 -22.68 -17.16 -0.45
N LYS A 600 -23.14 -18.05 -1.35
CA LYS A 600 -22.93 -19.48 -1.22
C LYS A 600 -21.46 -19.89 -1.47
N ASP A 601 -20.83 -19.39 -2.53
CA ASP A 601 -19.44 -19.77 -2.89
C ASP A 601 -18.38 -19.21 -1.94
N LYS A 602 -18.55 -17.95 -1.47
CA LYS A 602 -17.53 -17.23 -0.69
C LYS A 602 -17.73 -17.28 0.82
N PHE A 603 -18.91 -17.69 1.30
CA PHE A 603 -19.23 -17.72 2.74
C PHE A 603 -20.03 -18.94 3.20
N ASP A 604 -20.42 -19.85 2.30
CA ASP A 604 -21.32 -20.99 2.56
C ASP A 604 -22.69 -20.58 3.17
N VAL A 605 -23.23 -19.42 2.77
CA VAL A 605 -24.54 -18.92 3.24
C VAL A 605 -25.53 -18.83 2.07
N GLU A 606 -26.62 -19.59 2.16
CA GLU A 606 -27.73 -19.47 1.21
C GLU A 606 -28.62 -18.26 1.51
N VAL A 607 -28.94 -17.47 0.48
CA VAL A 607 -29.79 -16.27 0.58
C VAL A 607 -31.23 -16.59 1.01
N SER A 608 -31.68 -17.83 0.81
CA SER A 608 -32.97 -18.38 1.28
C SER A 608 -32.99 -18.76 2.77
N ASN A 609 -31.86 -18.72 3.47
CA ASN A 609 -31.81 -18.97 4.92
C ASN A 609 -32.35 -17.74 5.67
N GLU A 610 -33.21 -17.95 6.67
CA GLU A 610 -33.73 -16.88 7.57
C GLU A 610 -32.58 -16.09 8.22
N GLN A 611 -31.45 -16.75 8.50
CA GLN A 611 -30.24 -16.15 9.07
C GLN A 611 -29.46 -15.27 8.08
N PHE A 612 -29.71 -15.33 6.76
CA PHE A 612 -28.99 -14.53 5.78
C PHE A 612 -29.17 -13.02 6.04
N HIS A 613 -30.33 -12.59 6.53
CA HIS A 613 -30.54 -11.18 6.87
C HIS A 613 -29.61 -10.72 8.02
N GLU A 614 -29.44 -11.55 9.04
CA GLU A 614 -28.53 -11.27 10.16
C GLU A 614 -27.07 -11.32 9.70
N PHE A 615 -26.67 -12.36 8.97
CA PHE A 615 -25.35 -12.50 8.39
C PHE A 615 -24.96 -11.26 7.56
N ARG A 616 -25.83 -10.85 6.63
CA ARG A 616 -25.67 -9.63 5.82
C ARG A 616 -25.51 -8.38 6.68
N SER A 617 -26.33 -8.25 7.72
CA SER A 617 -26.28 -7.10 8.64
C SER A 617 -24.95 -7.04 9.42
N ASN A 618 -24.39 -8.20 9.77
CA ASN A 618 -23.14 -8.31 10.53
C ASN A 618 -21.89 -8.07 9.67
N ILE A 619 -21.83 -8.61 8.45
CA ILE A 619 -20.73 -8.32 7.51
C ILE A 619 -20.73 -6.84 7.08
N VAL A 620 -21.90 -6.25 6.83
CA VAL A 620 -22.02 -4.81 6.53
C VAL A 620 -21.61 -3.95 7.72
N ARG A 621 -22.02 -4.31 8.96
CA ARG A 621 -21.56 -3.60 10.16
C ARG A 621 -20.04 -3.63 10.28
N SER A 622 -19.43 -4.81 10.17
CA SER A 622 -17.97 -4.97 10.26
C SER A 622 -17.22 -4.22 9.15
N TYR A 623 -17.81 -4.11 7.95
CA TYR A 623 -17.20 -3.33 6.86
C TYR A 623 -17.30 -1.81 7.13
N ILE A 624 -18.41 -1.34 7.71
CA ILE A 624 -18.57 0.06 8.13
C ILE A 624 -17.66 0.40 9.32
N GLU A 625 -17.49 -0.51 10.28
CA GLU A 625 -16.49 -0.39 11.34
C GLU A 625 -15.09 -0.20 10.72
N GLY A 626 -14.68 -1.07 9.80
CA GLY A 626 -13.37 -0.95 9.14
C GLY A 626 -13.15 0.34 8.36
N LEU A 627 -14.19 0.91 7.74
CA LEU A 627 -14.10 2.22 7.09
C LEU A 627 -14.02 3.38 8.10
N CYS A 628 -14.51 3.20 9.34
CA CYS A 628 -14.37 4.17 10.43
C CYS A 628 -13.10 3.97 11.27
N TRP A 629 -12.31 2.92 11.00
CA TRP A 629 -11.18 2.50 11.82
C TRP A 629 -9.89 3.28 11.45
N GLY A 630 -9.77 4.51 11.93
CA GLY A 630 -8.54 5.33 11.86
C GLY A 630 -7.54 5.09 13.00
N VAL A 631 -7.28 3.82 13.37
CA VAL A 631 -6.61 3.38 14.61
C VAL A 631 -7.29 3.80 15.95
N PRO A 632 -8.63 3.65 16.11
CA PRO A 632 -9.30 3.75 17.42
C PRO A 632 -9.29 2.44 18.21
N SER A 633 -8.66 1.37 17.70
CA SER A 633 -8.53 0.07 18.37
C SER A 633 -7.32 -0.72 17.86
N TRP A 634 -6.49 -1.22 18.78
CA TRP A 634 -5.42 -2.18 18.50
C TRP A 634 -5.96 -3.58 18.19
N LYS A 635 -7.13 -3.93 18.73
CA LYS A 635 -7.70 -5.30 18.70
C LYS A 635 -8.69 -5.55 17.56
N TRP A 636 -9.36 -4.50 17.08
CA TRP A 636 -10.35 -4.63 16.02
C TRP A 636 -9.73 -5.14 14.70
N TYR A 637 -10.48 -6.00 14.00
CA TYR A 637 -10.18 -6.44 12.63
C TYR A 637 -11.48 -6.84 11.90
N TYR A 638 -11.44 -6.82 10.58
CA TYR A 638 -12.53 -7.32 9.74
C TYR A 638 -12.52 -8.86 9.69
N PRO A 639 -13.56 -9.57 10.20
CA PRO A 639 -13.48 -11.02 10.44
C PRO A 639 -13.93 -11.88 9.25
N TYR A 640 -13.73 -11.40 8.02
CA TYR A 640 -14.11 -12.09 6.79
C TYR A 640 -13.04 -11.91 5.70
N HIS A 641 -12.84 -12.91 4.84
CA HIS A 641 -11.87 -12.83 3.73
C HIS A 641 -12.37 -12.01 2.53
N TYR A 642 -13.68 -11.75 2.44
CA TYR A 642 -14.33 -11.07 1.32
C TYR A 642 -15.28 -9.96 1.78
N SER A 643 -15.60 -9.03 0.87
CA SER A 643 -16.47 -7.87 1.07
C SER A 643 -17.95 -8.19 0.77
N PRO A 644 -18.91 -7.45 1.35
CA PRO A 644 -20.30 -7.42 0.86
C PRO A 644 -20.42 -6.62 -0.46
N PHE A 645 -21.58 -6.66 -1.12
CA PHE A 645 -21.85 -5.78 -2.27
C PHE A 645 -22.30 -4.39 -1.82
N ALA A 646 -22.14 -3.36 -2.67
CA ALA A 646 -22.60 -2.00 -2.36
C ALA A 646 -24.12 -1.94 -2.12
N SER A 647 -24.87 -2.81 -2.80
CA SER A 647 -26.31 -3.04 -2.62
C SER A 647 -26.73 -3.68 -1.29
N ASP A 648 -25.79 -4.13 -0.43
CA ASP A 648 -26.11 -4.65 0.91
C ASP A 648 -26.07 -3.58 2.03
N PHE A 649 -25.46 -2.42 1.76
CA PHE A 649 -25.35 -1.33 2.73
C PHE A 649 -26.68 -0.59 2.89
N VAL A 650 -27.62 -1.20 3.62
CA VAL A 650 -28.97 -0.69 3.89
C VAL A 650 -29.07 -0.25 5.35
N ASN A 651 -29.67 0.94 5.56
CA ASN A 651 -29.86 1.58 6.87
C ASN A 651 -28.57 1.80 7.68
N ILE A 652 -27.41 1.93 7.03
CA ILE A 652 -26.12 2.13 7.72
C ILE A 652 -26.09 3.44 8.52
N GLY A 653 -26.94 4.40 8.16
CA GLY A 653 -27.07 5.69 8.83
C GLY A 653 -27.46 5.62 10.30
N ASP A 654 -28.06 4.52 10.76
CA ASP A 654 -28.48 4.33 12.16
C ASP A 654 -27.56 3.35 12.94
N LEU A 655 -26.46 2.90 12.33
CA LEU A 655 -25.42 2.14 13.04
C LEU A 655 -24.68 3.04 14.05
N GLN A 656 -24.45 2.51 15.25
CA GLN A 656 -23.60 3.13 16.26
C GLN A 656 -22.25 2.41 16.28
N ILE A 657 -21.21 3.09 15.80
CA ILE A 657 -19.85 2.57 15.72
C ILE A 657 -19.08 3.07 16.94
N ASN A 658 -18.59 2.13 17.75
CA ASN A 658 -17.78 2.40 18.94
C ASN A 658 -16.59 1.42 18.95
N PHE A 659 -15.45 1.88 19.45
CA PHE A 659 -14.22 1.08 19.51
C PHE A 659 -13.64 1.11 20.93
N GLU A 660 -13.13 -0.03 21.37
CA GLU A 660 -12.24 -0.10 22.53
C GLU A 660 -10.80 0.00 22.04
N LEU A 661 -10.02 0.95 22.57
CA LEU A 661 -8.64 1.14 22.14
C LEU A 661 -7.80 -0.12 22.35
N GLY A 662 -7.97 -0.79 23.50
CA GLY A 662 -7.14 -1.91 23.91
C GLY A 662 -5.67 -1.51 24.06
N GLU A 663 -4.79 -2.49 24.01
CA GLU A 663 -3.34 -2.33 24.04
C GLU A 663 -2.72 -3.02 22.81
N PRO A 664 -1.58 -2.54 22.28
CA PRO A 664 -0.81 -3.29 21.30
C PRO A 664 -0.31 -4.60 21.90
N PHE A 665 -0.24 -5.65 21.10
CA PHE A 665 0.45 -6.88 21.48
C PHE A 665 1.94 -6.62 21.78
N LYS A 666 2.56 -7.51 22.53
CA LYS A 666 4.02 -7.56 22.64
C LYS A 666 4.65 -8.12 21.35
N PRO A 667 5.93 -7.84 21.04
CA PRO A 667 6.57 -8.32 19.83
C PRO A 667 6.46 -9.83 19.58
N PHE A 668 6.59 -10.69 20.61
CA PHE A 668 6.48 -12.14 20.45
C PHE A 668 5.03 -12.62 20.25
N GLU A 669 4.06 -11.92 20.84
CA GLU A 669 2.63 -12.15 20.58
C GLU A 669 2.29 -11.82 19.11
N GLN A 670 2.85 -10.72 18.58
CA GLN A 670 2.74 -10.42 17.14
C GLN A 670 3.42 -11.48 16.28
N LEU A 671 4.66 -11.89 16.58
CA LEU A 671 5.38 -12.90 15.80
C LEU A 671 4.59 -14.21 15.70
N MET A 672 4.09 -14.72 16.83
CA MET A 672 3.17 -15.88 16.86
C MET A 672 1.88 -15.61 16.07
N GLY A 673 1.38 -14.37 16.09
CA GLY A 673 0.20 -13.93 15.36
C GLY A 673 0.38 -13.67 13.86
N VAL A 674 1.61 -13.69 13.30
CA VAL A 674 1.86 -13.45 11.86
C VAL A 674 2.77 -14.46 11.15
N LEU A 675 3.63 -15.19 11.86
CA LEU A 675 4.60 -16.10 11.24
C LEU A 675 4.00 -17.47 10.92
N PRO A 676 4.35 -18.08 9.76
CA PRO A 676 4.13 -19.50 9.52
C PRO A 676 5.13 -20.34 10.33
N ALA A 677 4.78 -21.59 10.63
CA ALA A 677 5.62 -22.52 11.39
C ALA A 677 7.02 -22.78 10.76
N ALA A 678 7.17 -22.56 9.45
CA ALA A 678 8.45 -22.61 8.75
C ALA A 678 9.46 -21.55 9.24
N SER A 679 8.98 -20.36 9.65
CA SER A 679 9.78 -19.22 10.11
C SER A 679 9.91 -19.16 11.64
N LYS A 680 9.65 -20.27 12.36
CA LYS A 680 9.73 -20.34 13.83
C LYS A 680 11.12 -19.99 14.40
N GLU A 681 12.17 -20.07 13.59
CA GLU A 681 13.56 -19.78 13.98
C GLU A 681 13.77 -18.32 14.47
N HIS A 682 12.87 -17.39 14.13
CA HIS A 682 12.93 -15.99 14.62
C HIS A 682 12.29 -15.78 16.00
N LEU A 683 11.67 -16.82 16.57
CA LEU A 683 11.10 -16.85 17.93
C LEU A 683 12.02 -17.62 18.88
N PRO A 684 12.00 -17.31 20.20
CA PRO A 684 12.68 -18.13 21.21
C PRO A 684 12.30 -19.61 21.14
N VAL A 685 13.28 -20.49 21.37
CA VAL A 685 13.10 -21.96 21.31
C VAL A 685 11.89 -22.47 22.12
N PRO A 686 11.56 -21.93 23.32
CA PRO A 686 10.35 -22.32 24.04
C PRO A 686 9.03 -22.18 23.25
N PHE A 687 8.89 -21.20 22.35
CA PHE A 687 7.69 -21.03 21.53
C PHE A 687 7.55 -22.08 20.42
N HIS A 688 8.64 -22.69 19.95
CA HIS A 688 8.63 -23.51 18.73
C HIS A 688 7.62 -24.67 18.80
N LYS A 689 7.41 -25.23 20.01
CA LYS A 689 6.44 -26.29 20.25
C LYS A 689 4.99 -25.85 19.99
N LEU A 690 4.64 -24.58 20.24
CA LEU A 690 3.30 -24.05 19.99
C LEU A 690 2.96 -23.95 18.49
N MET A 691 3.99 -23.88 17.63
CA MET A 691 3.81 -23.80 16.17
C MET A 691 3.89 -25.16 15.47
N THR A 692 4.43 -26.21 16.11
CA THR A 692 4.71 -27.50 15.44
C THR A 692 4.31 -28.76 16.20
N SER A 693 3.85 -28.69 17.45
CA SER A 693 3.36 -29.87 18.17
C SER A 693 1.87 -30.05 17.93
N GLN A 694 1.45 -31.27 17.59
CA GLN A 694 0.03 -31.64 17.50
C GLN A 694 -0.68 -31.57 18.86
N ASP A 695 0.06 -31.60 19.97
CA ASP A 695 -0.45 -31.44 21.33
C ASP A 695 -0.65 -29.96 21.74
N SER A 696 -0.38 -28.99 20.85
CA SER A 696 -0.55 -27.58 21.17
C SER A 696 -2.01 -27.13 21.12
N GLU A 697 -2.44 -26.38 22.14
CA GLU A 697 -3.76 -25.74 22.20
C GLU A 697 -4.05 -24.75 21.04
N ILE A 698 -3.08 -24.44 20.18
CA ILE A 698 -3.19 -23.47 19.07
C ILE A 698 -2.60 -23.97 17.73
N ILE A 699 -2.41 -25.28 17.54
CA ILE A 699 -1.83 -25.84 16.30
C ILE A 699 -2.67 -25.55 15.04
N ASP A 700 -3.99 -25.39 15.19
CA ASP A 700 -4.95 -24.98 14.16
C ASP A 700 -4.66 -23.60 13.56
N PHE A 701 -3.87 -22.76 14.23
CA PHE A 701 -3.44 -21.46 13.69
C PHE A 701 -2.31 -21.56 12.66
N TYR A 702 -1.65 -22.73 12.54
CA TYR A 702 -0.46 -22.95 11.72
C TYR A 702 -0.63 -24.11 10.70
N PRO A 703 -1.62 -24.07 9.79
CA PRO A 703 -1.78 -25.09 8.77
C PRO A 703 -0.57 -25.13 7.82
N ASN A 704 -0.10 -26.35 7.50
CA ASN A 704 1.00 -26.56 6.55
C ASN A 704 0.63 -26.20 5.10
N ASP A 705 -0.65 -26.34 4.76
CA ASP A 705 -1.22 -26.06 3.44
C ASP A 705 -2.58 -25.36 3.63
N PHE A 706 -2.87 -24.39 2.77
CA PHE A 706 -4.07 -23.56 2.82
C PHE A 706 -4.51 -23.20 1.40
N ALA A 707 -5.80 -22.92 1.22
CA ALA A 707 -6.36 -22.57 -0.08
C ALA A 707 -6.07 -21.10 -0.46
N ILE A 708 -5.91 -20.86 -1.76
CA ILE A 708 -5.84 -19.52 -2.36
C ILE A 708 -6.96 -19.40 -3.38
N ASP A 709 -8.02 -18.64 -3.07
CA ASP A 709 -9.06 -18.33 -4.04
C ASP A 709 -8.56 -17.26 -5.02
N LEU A 710 -8.56 -17.56 -6.31
CA LEU A 710 -8.19 -16.58 -7.34
C LEU A 710 -9.20 -15.42 -7.45
N ASN A 711 -10.46 -15.62 -7.05
CA ASN A 711 -11.53 -14.61 -7.01
C ASN A 711 -11.60 -13.73 -8.28
N GLY A 712 -11.58 -14.39 -9.45
CA GLY A 712 -11.59 -13.75 -10.77
C GLY A 712 -10.31 -13.00 -11.18
N LYS A 713 -9.21 -13.12 -10.41
CA LYS A 713 -7.89 -12.58 -10.76
C LYS A 713 -7.03 -13.64 -11.47
N ARG A 714 -6.05 -13.20 -12.26
CA ARG A 714 -5.29 -14.10 -13.15
C ARG A 714 -4.18 -14.91 -12.45
N TYR A 715 -3.63 -14.42 -11.34
CA TYR A 715 -2.42 -14.97 -10.73
C TYR A 715 -2.61 -15.22 -9.24
N ALA A 716 -2.00 -16.27 -8.69
CA ALA A 716 -2.12 -16.64 -7.27
C ALA A 716 -1.71 -15.50 -6.30
N TRP A 717 -0.70 -14.69 -6.66
CA TRP A 717 -0.30 -13.52 -5.87
C TRP A 717 -1.39 -12.41 -5.79
N GLN A 718 -2.41 -12.45 -6.66
CA GLN A 718 -3.59 -11.59 -6.61
C GLN A 718 -4.79 -12.22 -5.87
N GLY A 719 -4.73 -13.51 -5.54
CA GLY A 719 -5.80 -14.24 -4.87
C GLY A 719 -5.93 -13.93 -3.38
N VAL A 720 -6.95 -14.52 -2.75
CA VAL A 720 -7.28 -14.40 -1.33
C VAL A 720 -6.76 -15.63 -0.60
N VAL A 721 -5.93 -15.43 0.44
CA VAL A 721 -5.33 -16.51 1.24
C VAL A 721 -6.29 -16.90 2.36
N LEU A 722 -6.81 -18.13 2.32
CA LEU A 722 -7.82 -18.63 3.23
C LEU A 722 -7.20 -19.30 4.46
N LEU A 723 -6.75 -18.46 5.39
CA LEU A 723 -6.27 -18.89 6.72
C LEU A 723 -7.36 -18.70 7.79
N PRO A 724 -7.43 -19.58 8.80
CA PRO A 724 -8.33 -19.39 9.94
C PRO A 724 -7.89 -18.17 10.76
N PHE A 725 -8.82 -17.29 11.12
CA PHE A 725 -8.52 -16.13 11.98
C PHE A 725 -8.08 -16.59 13.38
N ILE A 726 -7.02 -15.98 13.91
CA ILE A 726 -6.47 -16.34 15.22
C ILE A 726 -7.35 -15.75 16.32
N GLU A 727 -7.77 -16.59 17.26
CA GLU A 727 -8.47 -16.15 18.47
C GLU A 727 -7.46 -15.59 19.49
N GLU A 728 -7.62 -14.31 19.87
CA GLU A 728 -6.70 -13.60 20.76
C GLU A 728 -6.58 -14.27 22.14
N SER A 729 -7.70 -14.63 22.75
CA SER A 729 -7.79 -15.29 24.06
C SER A 729 -6.99 -16.59 24.11
N ARG A 730 -7.12 -17.45 23.10
CA ARG A 730 -6.36 -18.71 22.98
C ARG A 730 -4.88 -18.46 22.77
N LEU A 731 -4.51 -17.51 21.88
CA LEU A 731 -3.11 -17.17 21.65
C LEU A 731 -2.43 -16.65 22.91
N LEU A 732 -3.03 -15.66 23.59
CA LEU A 732 -2.47 -15.05 24.80
C LEU A 732 -2.31 -16.06 25.94
N LYS A 733 -3.32 -16.92 26.18
CA LYS A 733 -3.22 -18.02 27.15
C LYS A 733 -2.09 -19.00 26.83
N ALA A 734 -1.89 -19.35 25.55
CA ALA A 734 -0.83 -20.26 25.15
C ALA A 734 0.56 -19.65 25.37
N VAL A 735 0.79 -18.40 24.99
CA VAL A 735 2.11 -17.74 25.16
C VAL A 735 2.43 -17.36 26.61
N GLU A 736 1.43 -17.13 27.46
CA GLU A 736 1.64 -16.86 28.89
C GLU A 736 2.36 -18.02 29.60
N SER A 737 2.07 -19.27 29.21
CA SER A 737 2.77 -20.46 29.71
C SER A 737 4.26 -20.51 29.37
N VAL A 738 4.69 -19.74 28.36
CA VAL A 738 6.05 -19.73 27.82
C VAL A 738 6.94 -18.68 28.51
N TYR A 739 6.39 -17.52 28.88
CA TYR A 739 7.17 -16.39 29.43
C TYR A 739 8.13 -16.71 30.60
N PRO A 740 7.84 -17.64 31.54
CA PRO A 740 8.79 -18.00 32.60
C PRO A 740 10.09 -18.67 32.13
N HIS A 741 10.20 -19.00 30.83
CA HIS A 741 11.33 -19.71 30.24
C HIS A 741 12.16 -18.84 29.27
N LEU A 742 11.98 -17.52 29.29
CA LEU A 742 12.68 -16.58 28.41
C LEU A 742 13.99 -16.07 29.04
N GLU A 743 15.03 -15.97 28.20
CA GLU A 743 16.30 -15.37 28.61
C GLU A 743 16.22 -13.83 28.64
N ALA A 744 17.20 -13.18 29.28
CA ALA A 744 17.15 -11.75 29.58
C ALA A 744 17.13 -10.84 28.32
N ASP A 745 17.77 -11.24 27.22
CA ASP A 745 17.68 -10.50 25.95
C ASP A 745 16.30 -10.66 25.31
N GLU A 746 15.64 -11.80 25.50
CA GLU A 746 14.35 -12.11 24.90
C GLU A 746 13.24 -11.33 25.61
N ILE A 747 13.34 -11.23 26.93
CA ILE A 747 12.50 -10.33 27.75
C ILE A 747 12.67 -8.88 27.28
N ALA A 748 13.91 -8.43 27.03
CA ALA A 748 14.17 -7.09 26.50
C ALA A 748 13.58 -6.90 25.08
N ARG A 749 13.79 -7.85 24.17
CA ARG A 749 13.20 -7.84 22.80
C ARG A 749 11.67 -7.86 22.80
N ASN A 750 11.05 -8.44 23.82
CA ASN A 750 9.59 -8.51 23.99
C ASN A 750 8.99 -7.36 24.83
N THR A 751 9.80 -6.35 25.20
CA THR A 751 9.35 -5.17 25.94
C THR A 751 9.05 -4.00 24.98
N LEU A 752 8.07 -3.14 25.30
CA LEU A 752 7.77 -1.96 24.50
C LEU A 752 8.80 -0.84 24.77
N GLY A 753 9.25 -0.19 23.71
CA GLY A 753 10.32 0.80 23.72
C GLY A 753 9.83 2.26 23.85
N SER A 754 10.69 3.18 23.47
CA SER A 754 10.39 4.61 23.32
C SER A 754 11.20 5.16 22.15
N GLU A 755 10.76 6.26 21.54
CA GLU A 755 11.53 6.93 20.50
C GLU A 755 12.85 7.46 21.08
N ILE A 756 13.89 7.56 20.25
CA ILE A 756 15.15 8.18 20.63
C ILE A 756 15.34 9.48 19.85
N LEU A 757 15.58 10.59 20.54
CA LEU A 757 16.03 11.85 19.96
C LEU A 757 17.55 11.98 20.12
N CYS A 758 18.26 12.01 19.00
CA CYS A 758 19.70 12.22 18.91
C CYS A 758 20.05 13.59 18.30
N PHE A 759 21.08 14.25 18.82
CA PHE A 759 21.66 15.48 18.23
C PHE A 759 23.12 15.68 18.65
N SER A 760 23.86 16.50 17.90
CA SER A 760 25.28 16.81 18.14
C SER A 760 25.45 17.83 19.28
N ASN A 761 26.59 17.86 19.97
CA ASN A 761 26.90 18.87 20.98
C ASN A 761 27.06 20.29 20.40
N LYS A 762 27.15 20.40 19.07
CA LYS A 762 27.05 21.65 18.31
C LYS A 762 25.61 22.19 18.24
N HIS A 763 24.59 21.38 18.58
CA HIS A 763 23.18 21.80 18.58
C HIS A 763 22.83 22.58 19.84
N LYS A 764 22.05 23.67 19.69
CA LYS A 764 21.71 24.62 20.75
C LYS A 764 21.00 24.01 21.96
N LEU A 765 20.38 22.83 21.82
CA LEU A 765 19.71 22.13 22.92
C LEU A 765 20.68 21.44 23.89
N TYR A 766 21.91 21.14 23.48
CA TYR A 766 22.79 20.23 24.20
C TYR A 766 23.12 20.69 25.62
N GLU A 767 23.66 21.89 25.80
CA GLU A 767 24.03 22.39 27.14
C GLU A 767 22.82 22.42 28.10
N GLY A 768 21.66 22.88 27.61
CA GLY A 768 20.43 22.96 28.39
C GLY A 768 19.89 21.59 28.80
N LEU A 769 19.81 20.64 27.87
CA LEU A 769 19.30 19.30 28.17
C LEU A 769 20.28 18.48 29.02
N CYS A 770 21.60 18.57 28.78
CA CYS A 770 22.60 17.96 29.65
C CYS A 770 22.48 18.44 31.10
N ILE A 771 22.30 19.75 31.32
CA ILE A 771 22.08 20.32 32.66
C ILE A 771 20.75 19.83 33.28
N LEU A 772 19.68 19.69 32.50
CA LEU A 772 18.36 19.31 33.01
C LEU A 772 18.21 17.80 33.25
N LEU A 773 18.86 16.94 32.45
CA LEU A 773 18.70 15.48 32.48
C LEU A 773 19.77 14.76 33.31
N TYR A 774 21.00 15.28 33.39
CA TYR A 774 22.12 14.64 34.11
C TYR A 774 22.48 15.31 35.44
N SER A 775 21.78 16.38 35.84
CA SER A 775 21.94 16.97 37.17
C SER A 775 21.44 16.03 38.27
N LEU A 776 22.14 16.03 39.42
CA LEU A 776 21.75 15.35 40.67
C LEU A 776 20.38 15.79 41.24
N LYS A 777 19.73 16.78 40.62
CA LYS A 777 18.37 17.24 40.96
C LYS A 777 17.27 16.66 40.06
N ASN A 778 17.61 15.94 38.98
CA ASN A 778 16.61 15.28 38.15
C ASN A 778 16.06 14.05 38.89
N ASP A 779 14.74 13.93 38.98
CA ASP A 779 14.02 12.88 39.69
C ASP A 779 13.39 11.83 38.74
N GLY A 780 13.96 11.68 37.54
CA GLY A 780 13.50 10.79 36.48
C GLY A 780 12.34 11.35 35.64
N LYS A 781 11.91 12.60 35.89
CA LYS A 781 10.80 13.22 35.17
C LYS A 781 11.17 13.64 33.74
N PRO A 782 10.19 13.59 32.81
CA PRO A 782 10.35 14.13 31.47
C PRO A 782 10.54 15.66 31.50
N VAL A 783 11.52 16.13 30.73
CA VAL A 783 11.84 17.55 30.50
C VAL A 783 11.21 17.98 29.18
N ALA A 784 10.49 19.11 29.15
CA ALA A 784 9.94 19.64 27.91
C ALA A 784 11.04 20.27 27.02
N LEU A 785 10.95 20.07 25.70
CA LEU A 785 11.82 20.75 24.73
C LEU A 785 11.42 22.22 24.60
N ASP A 786 12.40 23.14 24.62
CA ASP A 786 12.17 24.57 24.36
C ASP A 786 11.91 24.80 22.86
N PRO A 787 10.69 25.20 22.43
CA PRO A 787 10.34 25.37 21.03
C PRO A 787 11.11 26.49 20.31
N MET A 788 11.72 27.42 21.05
CA MET A 788 12.52 28.51 20.49
C MET A 788 13.97 28.11 20.22
N ILE A 789 14.45 27.06 20.89
CA ILE A 789 15.82 26.54 20.77
C ILE A 789 15.85 25.27 19.90
N SER A 790 14.77 24.49 19.89
CA SER A 790 14.60 23.23 19.16
C SER A 790 14.21 23.38 17.67
N ASP A 791 14.23 24.60 17.14
CA ASP A 791 13.71 24.94 15.80
C ASP A 791 12.24 24.49 15.59
N LYS A 792 11.39 24.78 16.59
CA LYS A 792 9.94 24.46 16.70
C LYS A 792 9.57 23.00 17.00
N LEU A 793 10.54 22.08 17.14
CA LEU A 793 10.26 20.72 17.61
C LEU A 793 9.72 20.75 19.04
N VAL A 794 8.48 20.30 19.24
CA VAL A 794 7.89 20.13 20.58
C VAL A 794 7.84 18.67 21.00
N GLY A 795 7.87 18.45 22.30
CA GLY A 795 7.84 17.13 22.91
C GLY A 795 8.46 17.16 24.30
N PHE A 796 8.67 15.97 24.84
CA PHE A 796 9.37 15.76 26.09
C PHE A 796 10.56 14.84 25.85
N VAL A 797 11.55 14.88 26.74
CA VAL A 797 12.68 13.95 26.76
C VAL A 797 12.94 13.45 28.17
N LYS A 798 13.38 12.20 28.28
CA LYS A 798 13.91 11.57 29.49
C LYS A 798 15.29 11.01 29.18
N ARG A 799 16.14 10.96 30.20
CA ARG A 799 17.47 10.35 30.10
C ARG A 799 17.39 8.94 29.50
N ASP A 800 18.16 8.65 28.45
CA ASP A 800 18.43 7.26 28.04
C ASP A 800 19.43 6.63 29.04
N PRO A 801 19.08 5.53 29.75
CA PRO A 801 20.02 4.85 30.63
C PRO A 801 21.26 4.31 29.91
N ASN A 802 21.18 4.11 28.58
CA ASN A 802 22.29 3.67 27.74
C ASN A 802 23.18 4.84 27.27
N CYS A 803 22.71 6.10 27.35
CA CYS A 803 23.50 7.26 26.95
C CYS A 803 24.33 7.81 28.12
N ILE A 804 25.64 7.71 27.99
CA ILE A 804 26.63 8.36 28.85
C ILE A 804 27.38 9.40 27.98
N PRO A 805 27.17 10.71 28.20
CA PRO A 805 27.84 11.77 27.44
C PRO A 805 29.37 11.65 27.50
N ASP A 806 30.05 12.01 26.41
CA ASP A 806 31.51 11.93 26.23
C ASP A 806 32.13 10.53 26.43
N SER A 807 31.33 9.46 26.49
CA SER A 807 31.82 8.07 26.57
C SER A 807 32.21 7.51 25.19
N THR A 808 32.84 6.33 25.16
CA THR A 808 33.16 5.65 23.88
C THR A 808 31.99 4.79 23.42
N PHE A 809 31.42 5.10 22.24
CA PHE A 809 30.41 4.24 21.61
C PHE A 809 31.13 3.15 20.80
N GLY A 810 31.15 1.92 21.32
CA GLY A 810 31.78 0.77 20.66
C GLY A 810 31.00 0.30 19.41
N THR A 811 31.70 -0.05 18.32
CA THR A 811 31.03 -0.43 17.07
C THR A 811 30.23 -1.74 17.19
N PRO A 812 29.02 -1.81 16.62
CA PRO A 812 28.29 -3.06 16.43
C PRO A 812 28.81 -3.92 15.26
N LEU A 813 29.62 -3.36 14.35
CA LEU A 813 30.03 -3.98 13.08
C LEU A 813 31.57 -4.13 12.93
N PRO A 814 32.28 -4.73 13.90
CA PRO A 814 33.76 -4.77 13.92
C PRO A 814 34.40 -5.39 12.67
N ASN A 815 33.66 -6.21 11.92
CA ASN A 815 34.13 -6.87 10.69
C ASN A 815 34.10 -5.96 9.44
N LYS A 816 33.53 -4.75 9.52
CA LYS A 816 33.25 -3.89 8.35
C LYS A 816 34.04 -2.57 8.32
N ASN A 817 35.22 -2.55 8.95
CA ASN A 817 36.13 -1.38 9.06
C ASN A 817 35.57 -0.13 9.79
N THR A 818 34.35 -0.19 10.34
CA THR A 818 33.81 0.80 11.26
C THR A 818 34.66 0.85 12.55
N GLN A 819 34.78 2.02 13.18
CA GLN A 819 35.63 2.23 14.37
C GLN A 819 34.82 2.72 15.57
N ASP A 820 35.32 2.47 16.79
CA ASP A 820 34.69 2.99 18.01
C ASP A 820 34.68 4.53 18.01
N ILE A 821 33.55 5.13 18.38
CA ILE A 821 33.41 6.59 18.48
C ILE A 821 33.97 7.02 19.84
N VAL A 822 35.25 7.40 19.86
CA VAL A 822 35.97 7.78 21.09
C VAL A 822 35.64 9.21 21.50
N ASN A 823 35.07 9.36 22.71
CA ASN A 823 34.42 10.58 23.22
C ASN A 823 33.27 11.02 22.29
N ASP A 824 32.15 10.31 22.36
CA ASP A 824 30.92 10.60 21.61
C ASP A 824 30.36 11.98 21.98
N LYS A 825 30.35 12.87 20.98
CA LYS A 825 29.87 14.26 21.06
C LYS A 825 28.41 14.38 20.66
N SER A 826 27.66 13.30 20.57
CA SER A 826 26.21 13.31 20.45
C SER A 826 25.55 13.16 21.83
N LEU A 827 24.25 13.48 21.89
CA LEU A 827 23.36 13.08 22.98
C LEU A 827 22.25 12.22 22.37
N SER A 828 21.74 11.24 23.12
CA SER A 828 20.72 10.28 22.71
C SER A 828 19.73 10.10 23.86
N GLU A 829 18.49 10.59 23.71
CA GLU A 829 17.51 10.66 24.80
C GLU A 829 16.17 10.01 24.43
N ASN A 830 15.49 9.39 25.40
CA ASN A 830 14.15 8.84 25.18
C ASN A 830 13.14 9.98 25.02
N LYS A 831 12.32 9.95 23.96
CA LYS A 831 11.42 11.02 23.52
C LYS A 831 9.93 10.65 23.61
#